data_AF-A0A8T0EMH4-F1
#
_entry.id   AF-A0A8T0EMH4-F1
#
_cell.length_a   1.000
_cell.length_b   1.000
_cell.length_c   1.000
_cell.angle_alpha   90.00
_cell.angle_beta   90.00
_cell.angle_gamma   90.00
#
_symmetry.space_group_name_H-M   'P 1'
#
loop_
_entity.id
_entity.type
_entity.pdbx_description
1 polymer ?
#
loop_
_entity_poly.entity_id
_entity_poly.type
_entity_poly.pdbx_seq_one_letter_code
_entity_poly.pdbx_strand_id
1 'polypeptide(L)'
;MSTHAEKLARTAEEFKGFQRLFSQFLQGTSSTVQWEKVEPLPEGAVIGYKSLTSPDTKKIRDMLSKLVVVKLNGGLGTTMGCTGPKSIIPVRNELTFLDLTVQQIEHLNKTYDTDVPLVLMNSFNTDEDTHKVLPKYRGLRIKIYTFNQSRYPRLNKESLLPIGRTLNNPDPESWYPPGHGDFYEAFYNSGLLEMFIANGREYCFISNIDNLGATVDLKILNLLLNPGKSQSHEFVMEVTDKTKGDVKGGTLIQYENKIRLLEIPQVPKERVDEFKSVNKFKIFNTNNLWMKLKTIASLVEEQRLNMEIIVNPKKIVAIDQIESISLSISDILDKLFRSKAETIDLHEKSLLRILGENTACPQSINVPRSRFLPVKKTSDLLLVMSNLYNMKNGSLIMSPERAFPTTPLVKLGDLHFLKVRDFLSRFDSIPDMLELDHLTVSGDVTFGRGVSLKGTVIIIANHGDRIDIPNGACLENKITSWRAYAVRRSVTDKKIIRARQNIKAAPAEEYNTLGCKTQRALKVLLTDQNIRNILTALQTLKVCTQLSAVCCERLQQSGGLAVIIHLLRSCNRSVPHQEIIKFSTDILLNLCKYKKTVDSVWSEKGSLIIILDLMNIYREKGLPIFTKCTTLFWIFCQDPEKAEMLKKNSEFIDQVKRFYNLLLKRKLIEEKKRLQQQAVL
;
A
#
# COMPACT_ATOMS: atom_id res chain seq x y z
N MET A 1 -10.92 31.41 -24.14
CA MET A 1 -9.63 31.66 -23.44
C MET A 1 -9.87 32.86 -22.54
N SER A 2 -9.63 32.73 -21.23
CA SER A 2 -9.86 33.82 -20.28
C SER A 2 -8.94 35.01 -20.56
N THR A 3 -9.43 36.23 -20.33
CA THR A 3 -8.63 37.45 -20.49
C THR A 3 -7.47 37.47 -19.49
N HIS A 4 -6.39 38.23 -19.77
CA HIS A 4 -5.26 38.34 -18.84
C HIS A 4 -5.69 38.87 -17.46
N ALA A 5 -6.66 39.79 -17.45
CA ALA A 5 -7.26 40.33 -16.24
C ALA A 5 -8.01 39.26 -15.41
N GLU A 6 -8.80 38.38 -16.05
CA GLU A 6 -9.49 37.27 -15.37
C GLU A 6 -8.50 36.29 -14.73
N LYS A 7 -7.37 36.00 -15.40
CA LYS A 7 -6.33 35.13 -14.83
C LYS A 7 -5.69 35.74 -13.59
N LEU A 8 -5.41 37.04 -13.61
CA LEU A 8 -4.87 37.76 -12.46
C LEU A 8 -5.87 37.81 -11.30
N ALA A 9 -7.14 38.08 -11.57
CA ALA A 9 -8.20 38.09 -10.56
C ALA A 9 -8.36 36.72 -9.89
N ARG A 10 -8.41 35.64 -10.69
CA ARG A 10 -8.44 34.26 -10.18
C ARG A 10 -7.22 33.95 -9.32
N THR A 11 -6.04 34.31 -9.80
CA THR A 11 -4.79 34.08 -9.05
C THR A 11 -4.81 34.84 -7.72
N ALA A 12 -5.30 36.08 -7.69
CA ALA A 12 -5.43 36.85 -6.45
C ALA A 12 -6.34 36.17 -5.42
N GLU A 13 -7.47 35.60 -5.85
CA GLU A 13 -8.35 34.80 -4.97
C GLU A 13 -7.66 33.52 -4.47
N GLU A 14 -6.94 32.80 -5.34
CA GLU A 14 -6.15 31.63 -4.93
C GLU A 14 -5.11 32.01 -3.86
N PHE A 15 -4.45 33.16 -3.98
CA PHE A 15 -3.50 33.63 -2.96
C PHE A 15 -4.16 34.06 -1.65
N LYS A 16 -5.38 34.64 -1.68
CA LYS A 16 -6.14 34.93 -0.46
C LYS A 16 -6.49 33.64 0.29
N GLY A 17 -6.97 32.63 -0.43
CA GLY A 17 -7.23 31.30 0.13
C GLY A 17 -5.98 30.68 0.75
N PHE A 18 -4.84 30.75 0.04
CA PHE A 18 -3.55 30.29 0.55
C PHE A 18 -3.09 31.06 1.81
N GLN A 19 -3.23 32.39 1.83
CA GLN A 19 -2.87 33.21 2.99
C GLN A 19 -3.68 32.81 4.22
N ARG A 20 -5.00 32.62 4.07
CA ARG A 20 -5.88 32.15 5.15
C ARG A 20 -5.42 30.79 5.69
N LEU A 21 -5.14 29.85 4.80
CA LEU A 21 -4.65 28.51 5.15
C LEU A 21 -3.29 28.57 5.88
N PHE A 22 -2.37 29.40 5.38
CA PHE A 22 -1.05 29.57 5.99
C PHE A 22 -1.13 30.25 7.36
N SER A 23 -2.00 31.25 7.53
CA SER A 23 -2.24 31.89 8.83
C SER A 23 -2.78 30.91 9.86
N GLN A 24 -3.75 30.06 9.49
CA GLN A 24 -4.26 29.00 10.36
C GLN A 24 -3.17 27.96 10.70
N PHE A 25 -2.32 27.61 9.73
CA PHE A 25 -1.18 26.73 9.98
C PHE A 25 -0.21 27.31 11.04
N LEU A 26 0.12 28.60 10.94
CA LEU A 26 0.99 29.29 11.92
C LEU A 26 0.36 29.41 13.31
N GLN A 27 -0.97 29.51 13.39
CA GLN A 27 -1.72 29.53 14.67
C GLN A 27 -1.71 28.17 15.39
N GLY A 28 -1.06 27.14 14.84
CA GLY A 28 -0.92 25.83 15.48
C GLY A 28 -2.21 24.99 15.44
N THR A 29 -3.13 25.29 14.52
CA THR A 29 -4.40 24.55 14.36
C THR A 29 -4.20 23.13 13.80
N SER A 30 -2.96 22.76 13.43
CA SER A 30 -2.56 21.41 13.01
C SER A 30 -2.38 20.42 14.19
N SER A 31 -3.07 20.66 15.30
CA SER A 31 -2.88 19.92 16.53
C SER A 31 -3.39 18.48 16.40
N THR A 32 -2.51 17.54 16.74
CA THR A 32 -2.86 16.16 17.02
C THR A 32 -4.05 16.13 17.99
N VAL A 33 -5.07 15.31 17.71
CA VAL A 33 -6.23 15.25 18.61
C VAL A 33 -5.82 14.73 19.99
N GLN A 34 -6.36 15.33 21.05
CA GLN A 34 -6.23 14.78 22.39
C GLN A 34 -7.03 13.47 22.45
N TRP A 35 -6.35 12.34 22.52
CA TRP A 35 -6.96 11.01 22.37
C TRP A 35 -8.00 10.72 23.45
N GLU A 36 -7.83 11.32 24.64
CA GLU A 36 -8.72 11.17 25.79
C GLU A 36 -10.11 11.79 25.58
N LYS A 37 -10.22 12.75 24.66
CA LYS A 37 -11.49 13.40 24.27
C LYS A 37 -12.20 12.71 23.10
N VAL A 38 -11.60 11.66 22.53
CA VAL A 38 -12.19 10.93 21.40
C VAL A 38 -13.24 9.96 21.94
N GLU A 39 -14.49 10.23 21.59
CA GLU A 39 -15.65 9.46 22.01
C GLU A 39 -16.21 8.62 20.84
N PRO A 40 -16.83 7.46 21.14
CA PRO A 40 -17.60 6.72 20.15
C PRO A 40 -18.77 7.57 19.65
N LEU A 41 -19.23 7.29 18.42
CA LEU A 41 -20.35 8.01 17.83
C LEU A 41 -21.65 7.81 18.63
N PRO A 42 -22.52 8.83 18.70
CA PRO A 42 -23.77 8.72 19.43
C PRO A 42 -24.75 7.81 18.68
N GLU A 43 -25.67 7.20 19.41
CA GLU A 43 -26.74 6.39 18.84
C GLU A 43 -27.60 7.22 17.88
N GLY A 44 -27.78 6.75 16.65
CA GLY A 44 -28.52 7.47 15.60
C GLY A 44 -27.68 8.38 14.68
N ALA A 45 -26.40 8.59 14.95
CA ALA A 45 -25.50 9.34 14.05
C ALA A 45 -25.30 8.64 12.68
N VAL A 46 -25.41 7.31 12.67
CA VAL A 46 -25.23 6.49 11.48
C VAL A 46 -26.53 5.71 11.19
N ILE A 47 -27.17 5.99 10.06
CA ILE A 47 -28.32 5.21 9.57
C ILE A 47 -27.80 3.96 8.84
N GLY A 48 -28.43 2.81 9.08
CA GLY A 48 -28.17 1.61 8.28
C GLY A 48 -28.81 1.69 6.89
N TYR A 49 -28.05 1.41 5.82
CA TYR A 49 -28.58 1.46 4.45
C TYR A 49 -29.84 0.58 4.22
N LYS A 50 -29.99 -0.52 4.97
CA LYS A 50 -31.15 -1.41 4.88
C LYS A 50 -32.47 -0.78 5.31
N SER A 51 -32.45 0.27 6.14
CA SER A 51 -33.67 0.96 6.56
C SER A 51 -34.16 1.99 5.55
N LEU A 52 -33.39 2.26 4.48
CA LEU A 52 -33.76 3.23 3.45
C LEU A 52 -34.83 2.66 2.52
N THR A 53 -35.84 3.47 2.22
CA THR A 53 -36.95 3.12 1.35
C THR A 53 -36.62 3.39 -0.12
N SER A 54 -37.01 2.46 -0.99
CA SER A 54 -36.93 2.67 -2.44
C SER A 54 -37.96 3.71 -2.87
N PRO A 55 -37.60 4.69 -3.72
CA PRO A 55 -38.56 5.64 -4.25
C PRO A 55 -39.50 4.99 -5.28
N ASP A 56 -40.69 5.56 -5.43
CA ASP A 56 -41.65 5.21 -6.48
C ASP A 56 -41.07 5.57 -7.86
N THR A 57 -41.25 4.71 -8.86
CA THR A 57 -40.72 4.92 -10.22
C THR A 57 -41.16 6.24 -10.85
N LYS A 58 -42.37 6.70 -10.53
CA LYS A 58 -42.92 7.98 -11.00
C LYS A 58 -42.17 9.21 -10.46
N LYS A 59 -41.57 9.11 -9.26
CA LYS A 59 -40.85 10.21 -8.60
C LYS A 59 -39.36 10.24 -8.96
N ILE A 60 -38.80 9.12 -9.44
CA ILE A 60 -37.36 9.02 -9.76
C ILE A 60 -36.92 10.10 -10.76
N ARG A 61 -37.73 10.37 -11.78
CA ARG A 61 -37.43 11.41 -12.79
C ARG A 61 -37.28 12.79 -12.17
N ASP A 62 -38.26 13.19 -11.34
CA ASP A 62 -38.26 14.48 -10.64
C ASP A 62 -37.07 14.57 -9.69
N MET A 63 -36.83 13.53 -8.89
CA MET A 63 -35.70 13.48 -7.96
C MET A 63 -34.34 13.64 -8.65
N LEU A 64 -34.13 12.93 -9.76
CA LEU A 64 -32.90 13.02 -10.55
C LEU A 64 -32.73 14.37 -11.23
N SER A 65 -33.81 15.05 -11.61
CA SER A 65 -33.72 16.41 -12.14
C SER A 65 -33.17 17.42 -11.13
N LYS A 66 -33.21 17.11 -9.83
CA LYS A 66 -32.65 17.95 -8.75
C LYS A 66 -31.19 17.62 -8.40
N LEU A 67 -30.61 16.58 -9.01
CA LEU A 67 -29.27 16.08 -8.70
C LEU A 67 -28.21 16.58 -9.70
N VAL A 68 -27.01 16.85 -9.19
CA VAL A 68 -25.76 17.03 -9.95
C VAL A 68 -24.75 15.96 -9.51
N VAL A 69 -24.07 15.30 -10.45
CA VAL A 69 -23.02 14.33 -10.12
C VAL A 69 -21.66 14.99 -10.31
N VAL A 70 -20.83 14.96 -9.27
CA VAL A 70 -19.47 15.53 -9.25
C VAL A 70 -18.45 14.40 -9.05
N LYS A 71 -17.44 14.36 -9.91
CA LYS A 71 -16.29 13.46 -9.76
C LYS A 71 -15.00 14.24 -9.54
N LEU A 72 -14.28 13.85 -8.49
CA LEU A 72 -12.97 14.40 -8.17
C LEU A 72 -11.95 13.81 -9.16
N ASN A 73 -11.41 14.65 -10.04
CA ASN A 73 -10.54 14.28 -11.16
C ASN A 73 -9.13 14.93 -11.08
N GLY A 74 -8.79 15.59 -9.97
CA GLY A 74 -7.49 16.27 -9.84
C GLY A 74 -6.27 15.36 -9.67
N GLY A 75 -6.47 14.04 -9.50
CA GLY A 75 -5.44 13.06 -9.20
C GLY A 75 -4.71 12.52 -10.43
N LEU A 76 -3.39 12.37 -10.32
CA LEU A 76 -2.54 11.80 -11.36
C LEU A 76 -2.39 10.28 -11.21
N GLY A 77 -2.13 9.61 -12.34
CA GLY A 77 -1.82 8.18 -12.41
C GLY A 77 -0.39 7.79 -12.01
N THR A 78 0.39 8.69 -11.41
CA THR A 78 1.85 8.51 -11.21
C THR A 78 2.20 7.31 -10.33
N THR A 79 1.41 7.02 -9.29
CA THR A 79 1.60 5.83 -8.44
C THR A 79 1.51 4.53 -9.23
N MET A 80 0.73 4.53 -10.32
CA MET A 80 0.54 3.41 -11.24
C MET A 80 1.46 3.51 -12.47
N GLY A 81 2.41 4.44 -12.47
CA GLY A 81 3.39 4.63 -13.56
C GLY A 81 2.82 5.26 -14.84
N CYS A 82 1.62 5.87 -14.78
CA CYS A 82 0.99 6.54 -15.91
C CYS A 82 1.26 8.06 -15.87
N THR A 83 1.56 8.64 -17.02
CA THR A 83 1.64 10.10 -17.23
C THR A 83 0.24 10.63 -17.57
N GLY A 84 -0.32 11.50 -16.72
CA GLY A 84 -1.62 12.13 -16.95
C GLY A 84 -2.70 11.80 -15.90
N PRO A 85 -3.95 12.24 -16.15
CA PRO A 85 -5.09 12.04 -15.26
C PRO A 85 -5.35 10.56 -14.99
N LYS A 86 -5.58 10.23 -13.72
CA LYS A 86 -5.90 8.86 -13.32
C LYS A 86 -7.19 8.35 -13.99
N SER A 87 -8.12 9.25 -14.31
CA SER A 87 -9.39 8.94 -14.96
C SER A 87 -9.27 8.33 -16.35
N ILE A 88 -8.14 8.52 -17.03
CA ILE A 88 -7.88 8.04 -18.39
C ILE A 88 -7.18 6.66 -18.38
N ILE A 89 -6.82 6.12 -17.21
CA ILE A 89 -6.24 4.79 -17.12
C ILE A 89 -7.29 3.74 -17.55
N PRO A 90 -6.96 2.81 -18.46
CA PRO A 90 -7.85 1.74 -18.85
C PRO A 90 -8.07 0.79 -17.68
N VAL A 91 -9.33 0.53 -17.37
CA VAL A 91 -9.78 -0.26 -16.24
C VAL A 91 -10.22 -1.64 -16.70
N ARG A 92 -11.08 -1.70 -17.73
CA ARG A 92 -11.68 -2.95 -18.20
C ARG A 92 -12.10 -2.84 -19.65
N ASN A 93 -11.74 -3.83 -20.48
CA ASN A 93 -12.06 -3.85 -21.91
C ASN A 93 -11.67 -2.53 -22.63
N GLU A 94 -10.48 -2.00 -22.33
CA GLU A 94 -10.01 -0.69 -22.82
C GLU A 94 -10.84 0.54 -22.40
N LEU A 95 -11.89 0.36 -21.58
CA LEU A 95 -12.67 1.46 -21.02
C LEU A 95 -11.93 2.07 -19.83
N THR A 96 -11.85 3.39 -19.82
CA THR A 96 -11.25 4.18 -18.75
C THR A 96 -12.23 4.41 -17.59
N PHE A 97 -11.76 4.92 -16.44
CA PHE A 97 -12.67 5.31 -15.34
C PHE A 97 -13.70 6.35 -15.79
N LEU A 98 -13.28 7.28 -16.64
CA LEU A 98 -14.17 8.30 -17.20
C LEU A 98 -15.21 7.68 -18.12
N ASP A 99 -14.82 6.73 -18.98
CA ASP A 99 -15.77 6.01 -19.85
C ASP A 99 -16.84 5.27 -19.03
N LEU A 100 -16.43 4.58 -17.98
CA LEU A 100 -17.35 3.85 -17.10
C LEU A 100 -18.33 4.81 -16.41
N THR A 101 -17.85 5.96 -15.92
CA THR A 101 -18.69 6.97 -15.28
C THR A 101 -19.69 7.58 -16.28
N VAL A 102 -19.24 7.89 -17.49
CA VAL A 102 -20.10 8.42 -18.54
C VAL A 102 -21.17 7.41 -18.92
N GLN A 103 -20.83 6.14 -19.09
CA GLN A 103 -21.80 5.07 -19.38
C GLN A 103 -22.85 4.92 -18.27
N GLN A 104 -22.45 5.03 -17.00
CA GLN A 104 -23.37 4.95 -15.86
C GLN A 104 -24.43 6.06 -15.91
N ILE A 105 -23.98 7.30 -16.09
CA ILE A 105 -24.87 8.47 -16.08
C ILE A 105 -25.70 8.55 -17.38
N GLU A 106 -25.10 8.20 -18.52
CA GLU A 106 -25.82 8.11 -19.78
C GLU A 106 -26.94 7.07 -19.71
N HIS A 107 -26.65 5.89 -19.16
CA HIS A 107 -27.65 4.85 -18.96
C HIS A 107 -28.77 5.31 -18.02
N LEU A 108 -28.43 6.01 -16.94
CA LEU A 108 -29.38 6.60 -16.01
C LEU A 108 -30.29 7.63 -16.70
N ASN A 109 -29.71 8.53 -17.50
CA ASN A 109 -30.44 9.54 -18.27
C ASN A 109 -31.38 8.91 -19.32
N LYS A 110 -30.93 7.86 -20.01
CA LYS A 110 -31.75 7.12 -20.98
C LYS A 110 -32.90 6.37 -20.31
N THR A 111 -32.65 5.73 -19.17
CA THR A 111 -33.63 4.87 -18.49
C THR A 111 -34.77 5.66 -17.86
N TYR A 112 -34.47 6.80 -17.24
CA TYR A 112 -35.46 7.60 -16.51
C TYR A 112 -35.93 8.85 -17.27
N ASP A 113 -35.46 9.03 -18.51
CA ASP A 113 -35.73 10.20 -19.34
C ASP A 113 -35.36 11.52 -18.65
N THR A 114 -34.14 11.56 -18.09
CA THR A 114 -33.60 12.71 -17.33
C THR A 114 -32.36 13.31 -18.03
N ASP A 115 -31.88 14.42 -17.48
CA ASP A 115 -30.64 15.10 -17.88
C ASP A 115 -29.83 15.42 -16.63
N VAL A 116 -29.22 14.39 -16.03
CA VAL A 116 -28.32 14.54 -14.89
C VAL A 116 -26.94 14.97 -15.41
N PRO A 117 -26.41 16.13 -14.98
CA PRO A 117 -25.11 16.61 -15.40
C PRO A 117 -23.98 15.89 -14.64
N LEU A 118 -22.86 15.66 -15.34
CA LEU A 118 -21.58 15.23 -14.77
C LEU A 118 -20.64 16.42 -14.69
N VAL A 119 -20.06 16.67 -13.52
CA VAL A 119 -19.07 17.72 -13.30
C VAL A 119 -17.74 17.07 -12.90
N LEU A 120 -16.66 17.41 -13.60
CA LEU A 120 -15.31 16.96 -13.26
C LEU A 120 -14.54 18.11 -12.60
N MET A 121 -14.11 17.88 -11.35
CA MET A 121 -13.20 18.78 -10.65
C MET A 121 -11.77 18.41 -11.05
N ASN A 122 -11.20 19.17 -11.97
CA ASN A 122 -9.85 18.98 -12.48
C ASN A 122 -8.83 19.71 -11.60
N SER A 123 -7.56 19.45 -11.88
CA SER A 123 -6.40 20.19 -11.38
C SER A 123 -5.63 20.78 -12.56
N PHE A 124 -4.76 21.76 -12.30
CA PHE A 124 -3.84 22.27 -13.32
C PHE A 124 -2.95 21.18 -13.96
N ASN A 125 -2.79 20.01 -13.30
CA ASN A 125 -2.06 18.86 -13.85
C ASN A 125 -2.92 17.94 -14.74
N THR A 126 -4.25 18.10 -14.72
CA THR A 126 -5.18 17.16 -15.36
C THR A 126 -6.18 17.82 -16.29
N ASP A 127 -6.37 19.13 -16.19
CA ASP A 127 -7.40 19.89 -16.89
C ASP A 127 -7.23 19.83 -18.41
N GLU A 128 -6.04 20.14 -18.92
CA GLU A 128 -5.76 20.15 -20.36
C GLU A 128 -5.95 18.75 -20.99
N ASP A 129 -5.40 17.71 -20.35
CA ASP A 129 -5.52 16.34 -20.82
C ASP A 129 -6.96 15.82 -20.74
N THR A 130 -7.71 16.22 -19.71
CA THR A 130 -9.14 15.88 -19.62
C THR A 130 -9.90 16.53 -20.76
N HIS A 131 -9.66 17.82 -21.04
CA HIS A 131 -10.29 18.54 -22.14
C HIS A 131 -10.00 17.94 -23.52
N LYS A 132 -8.81 17.37 -23.74
CA LYS A 132 -8.47 16.66 -24.99
C LYS A 132 -9.32 15.41 -25.22
N VAL A 133 -9.76 14.73 -24.15
CA VAL A 133 -10.54 13.49 -24.23
C VAL A 133 -12.05 13.74 -24.30
N LEU A 134 -12.54 14.85 -23.74
CA LEU A 134 -13.99 15.18 -23.71
C LEU A 134 -14.72 15.14 -25.07
N PRO A 135 -14.12 15.52 -26.21
CA PRO A 135 -14.77 15.42 -27.52
C PRO A 135 -15.29 14.01 -27.85
N LYS A 136 -14.70 12.95 -27.28
CA LYS A 136 -15.15 11.55 -27.42
C LYS A 136 -16.61 11.35 -27.01
N TYR A 137 -17.11 12.15 -26.06
CA TYR A 137 -18.45 11.98 -25.49
C TYR A 137 -19.49 12.93 -26.12
N ARG A 138 -19.13 13.67 -27.16
CA ARG A 138 -20.08 14.53 -27.89
C ARG A 138 -21.15 13.65 -28.56
N GLY A 139 -22.41 14.03 -28.40
CA GLY A 139 -23.56 13.29 -28.95
C GLY A 139 -24.13 12.20 -28.01
N LEU A 140 -23.48 11.91 -26.88
CA LEU A 140 -24.07 11.05 -25.85
C LEU A 140 -25.12 11.81 -25.04
N ARG A 141 -26.05 11.07 -24.40
CA ARG A 141 -27.13 11.64 -23.58
C ARG A 141 -26.63 12.06 -22.18
N ILE A 142 -25.66 12.98 -22.14
CA ILE A 142 -25.03 13.48 -20.92
C ILE A 142 -24.43 14.87 -21.17
N LYS A 143 -24.60 15.77 -20.20
CA LYS A 143 -23.89 17.06 -20.18
C LYS A 143 -22.71 16.98 -19.22
N ILE A 144 -21.51 17.21 -19.75
CA ILE A 144 -20.27 17.17 -18.99
C ILE A 144 -19.75 18.60 -18.81
N TYR A 145 -19.54 18.99 -17.56
CA TYR A 145 -18.94 20.26 -17.17
C TYR A 145 -17.59 20.00 -16.51
N THR A 146 -16.68 20.95 -16.61
CA THR A 146 -15.40 20.90 -15.92
C THR A 146 -15.15 22.22 -15.21
N PHE A 147 -14.47 22.15 -14.08
CA PHE A 147 -13.87 23.31 -13.45
C PHE A 147 -12.55 22.88 -12.81
N ASN A 148 -11.65 23.84 -12.66
CA ASN A 148 -10.30 23.58 -12.17
C ASN A 148 -10.19 24.08 -10.73
N GLN A 149 -9.73 23.22 -9.84
CA GLN A 149 -9.45 23.56 -8.45
C GLN A 149 -8.30 24.58 -8.34
N SER A 150 -8.15 25.19 -7.17
CA SER A 150 -7.12 26.18 -6.89
C SER A 150 -5.71 25.60 -7.01
N ARG A 151 -4.72 26.48 -7.13
CA ARG A 151 -3.30 26.11 -7.23
C ARG A 151 -2.48 26.94 -6.25
N TYR A 152 -1.89 26.27 -5.26
CA TYR A 152 -1.11 26.93 -4.20
C TYR A 152 0.39 26.71 -4.36
N PRO A 153 1.22 27.67 -3.93
CA PRO A 153 2.67 27.54 -4.00
C PRO A 153 3.19 26.61 -2.91
N ARG A 154 4.07 25.66 -3.26
CA ARG A 154 4.72 24.79 -2.28
C ARG A 154 5.63 25.59 -1.37
N LEU A 155 5.70 25.18 -0.11
CA LEU A 155 6.56 25.81 0.90
C LEU A 155 7.84 24.99 1.10
N ASN A 156 8.96 25.68 1.27
CA ASN A 156 10.18 25.06 1.76
C ASN A 156 10.01 24.70 3.25
N LYS A 157 10.39 23.49 3.65
CA LYS A 157 10.19 23.01 5.03
C LYS A 157 10.97 23.80 6.08
N GLU A 158 12.17 24.27 5.75
CA GLU A 158 13.05 24.96 6.69
C GLU A 158 12.72 26.46 6.77
N SER A 159 12.61 27.13 5.61
CA SER A 159 12.35 28.57 5.58
C SER A 159 10.87 28.94 5.71
N LEU A 160 9.95 27.99 5.46
CA LEU A 160 8.51 28.21 5.35
C LEU A 160 8.12 29.25 4.30
N LEU A 161 9.00 29.52 3.33
CA LEU A 161 8.76 30.45 2.22
C LEU A 161 8.30 29.70 0.95
N PRO A 162 7.47 30.33 0.11
CA PRO A 162 7.11 29.82 -1.21
C PRO A 162 8.33 29.53 -2.09
N ILE A 163 8.33 28.38 -2.75
CA ILE A 163 9.39 27.98 -3.68
C ILE A 163 9.18 28.62 -5.06
N GLY A 164 7.92 28.78 -5.47
CA GLY A 164 7.54 29.46 -6.70
C GLY A 164 7.82 30.96 -6.62
N ARG A 165 8.64 31.48 -7.54
CA ARG A 165 9.02 32.91 -7.60
C ARG A 165 8.34 33.68 -8.75
N THR A 166 7.75 32.97 -9.71
CA THR A 166 7.13 33.57 -10.90
C THR A 166 5.78 32.92 -11.21
N LEU A 167 4.84 33.75 -11.67
CA LEU A 167 3.57 33.32 -12.26
C LEU A 167 3.68 33.12 -13.78
N ASN A 168 4.72 33.68 -14.41
CA ASN A 168 5.02 33.51 -15.82
C ASN A 168 5.87 32.25 -16.02
N ASN A 169 5.36 31.27 -16.77
CA ASN A 169 5.95 29.93 -16.93
C ASN A 169 6.42 29.31 -15.61
N PRO A 170 5.50 29.11 -14.65
CA PRO A 170 5.85 28.51 -13.37
C PRO A 170 6.34 27.08 -13.57
N ASP A 171 7.42 26.72 -12.88
CA ASP A 171 7.83 25.32 -12.71
C ASP A 171 6.67 24.53 -12.07
N PRO A 172 6.09 23.51 -12.74
CA PRO A 172 4.95 22.76 -12.23
C PRO A 172 5.18 22.13 -10.85
N GLU A 173 6.43 21.76 -10.54
CA GLU A 173 6.78 21.16 -9.24
C GLU A 173 6.80 22.18 -8.10
N SER A 174 6.83 23.48 -8.41
CA SER A 174 6.76 24.55 -7.41
C SER A 174 5.32 24.79 -6.90
N TRP A 175 4.32 24.14 -7.51
CA TRP A 175 2.90 24.31 -7.18
C TRP A 175 2.27 22.97 -6.82
N TYR A 176 1.14 23.04 -6.12
CA TYR A 176 0.36 21.86 -5.77
C TYR A 176 -1.14 22.20 -5.70
N PRO A 177 -2.02 21.23 -5.96
CA PRO A 177 -3.43 21.38 -5.68
C PRO A 177 -3.69 21.23 -4.17
N PRO A 178 -4.48 22.10 -3.52
CA PRO A 178 -4.73 22.09 -2.07
C PRO A 178 -5.60 20.93 -1.55
N GLY A 179 -5.69 19.82 -2.29
CA GLY A 179 -6.49 18.67 -1.91
C GLY A 179 -7.97 18.85 -2.28
N HIS A 180 -8.79 17.85 -1.96
CA HIS A 180 -10.20 17.84 -2.35
C HIS A 180 -11.10 18.70 -1.46
N GLY A 181 -10.59 19.27 -0.36
CA GLY A 181 -11.32 20.25 0.45
C GLY A 181 -11.58 21.57 -0.28
N ASP A 182 -10.71 21.95 -1.21
CA ASP A 182 -10.86 23.15 -2.05
C ASP A 182 -12.06 23.08 -3.02
N PHE A 183 -12.72 21.91 -3.11
CA PHE A 183 -13.93 21.72 -3.91
C PHE A 183 -14.96 22.83 -3.70
N TYR A 184 -15.24 23.22 -2.46
CA TYR A 184 -16.34 24.14 -2.15
C TYR A 184 -16.08 25.55 -2.68
N GLU A 185 -14.89 26.08 -2.44
CA GLU A 185 -14.51 27.42 -2.93
C GLU A 185 -14.31 27.42 -4.43
N ALA A 186 -13.62 26.42 -4.99
CA ALA A 186 -13.41 26.33 -6.43
C ALA A 186 -14.72 26.14 -7.19
N PHE A 187 -15.69 25.39 -6.64
CA PHE A 187 -16.99 25.18 -7.27
C PHE A 187 -17.86 26.44 -7.21
N TYR A 188 -17.83 27.18 -6.10
CA TYR A 188 -18.46 28.50 -5.99
C TYR A 188 -17.84 29.49 -7.00
N ASN A 189 -16.51 29.64 -6.97
CA ASN A 189 -15.76 30.57 -7.84
C ASN A 189 -15.86 30.25 -9.34
N SER A 190 -16.21 29.00 -9.69
CA SER A 190 -16.43 28.60 -11.08
C SER A 190 -17.73 29.16 -11.69
N GLY A 191 -18.65 29.67 -10.88
CA GLY A 191 -20.01 30.06 -11.29
C GLY A 191 -20.95 28.89 -11.62
N LEU A 192 -20.43 27.65 -11.66
CA LEU A 192 -21.25 26.46 -11.91
C LEU A 192 -22.25 26.21 -10.77
N LEU A 193 -21.88 26.49 -9.52
CA LEU A 193 -22.76 26.33 -8.37
C LEU A 193 -24.04 27.17 -8.53
N GLU A 194 -23.89 28.46 -8.80
CA GLU A 194 -25.01 29.38 -9.04
C GLU A 194 -25.84 28.96 -10.25
N MET A 195 -25.17 28.60 -11.36
CA MET A 195 -25.83 28.09 -12.57
C MET A 195 -26.70 26.85 -12.26
N PHE A 196 -26.21 25.89 -11.47
CA PHE A 196 -26.98 24.70 -11.13
C PHE A 196 -28.15 25.01 -10.18
N ILE A 197 -27.96 25.92 -9.22
CA ILE A 197 -29.04 26.40 -8.34
C ILE A 197 -30.14 27.09 -9.17
N ALA A 198 -29.75 27.97 -10.11
CA ALA A 198 -30.67 28.66 -11.02
C ALA A 198 -31.43 27.67 -11.93
N ASN A 199 -30.79 26.58 -12.33
CA ASN A 199 -31.40 25.49 -13.10
C ASN A 199 -32.28 24.55 -12.24
N GLY A 200 -32.59 24.90 -11.00
CA GLY A 200 -33.46 24.11 -10.11
C GLY A 200 -32.82 22.85 -9.52
N ARG A 201 -31.49 22.74 -9.55
CA ARG A 201 -30.77 21.65 -8.88
C ARG A 201 -30.68 21.95 -7.38
N GLU A 202 -30.82 20.93 -6.54
CA GLU A 202 -30.83 21.07 -5.07
C GLU A 202 -29.62 20.40 -4.40
N TYR A 203 -29.19 19.24 -4.90
CA TYR A 203 -28.13 18.42 -4.29
C TYR A 203 -27.02 18.08 -5.29
N CYS A 204 -25.79 17.95 -4.77
CA CYS A 204 -24.68 17.35 -5.48
C CYS A 204 -24.24 16.03 -4.82
N PHE A 205 -23.87 15.06 -5.64
CA PHE A 205 -23.22 13.82 -5.24
C PHE A 205 -21.76 13.85 -5.64
N ILE A 206 -20.85 13.90 -4.66
CA ILE A 206 -19.41 14.03 -4.85
C ILE A 206 -18.76 12.68 -4.56
N SER A 207 -17.91 12.20 -5.46
CA SER A 207 -17.12 10.98 -5.25
C SER A 207 -15.81 10.99 -6.03
N ASN A 208 -14.86 10.14 -5.64
CA ASN A 208 -13.62 9.97 -6.39
C ASN A 208 -13.88 9.28 -7.72
N ILE A 209 -13.23 9.73 -8.81
CA ILE A 209 -13.33 9.07 -10.12
C ILE A 209 -12.76 7.64 -10.12
N ASP A 210 -11.82 7.35 -9.21
CA ASP A 210 -11.23 6.03 -9.06
C ASP A 210 -12.02 5.08 -8.14
N ASN A 211 -13.14 5.54 -7.56
CA ASN A 211 -14.10 4.68 -6.86
C ASN A 211 -15.19 4.23 -7.83
N LEU A 212 -15.04 3.02 -8.38
CA LEU A 212 -15.98 2.46 -9.35
C LEU A 212 -17.33 2.04 -8.74
N GLY A 213 -17.37 1.88 -7.42
CA GLY A 213 -18.60 1.57 -6.68
C GLY A 213 -19.49 2.79 -6.44
N ALA A 214 -18.97 4.00 -6.63
CA ALA A 214 -19.69 5.25 -6.36
C ALA A 214 -20.69 5.60 -7.48
N THR A 215 -21.78 4.83 -7.55
CA THR A 215 -22.92 5.07 -8.45
C THR A 215 -23.98 5.95 -7.78
N VAL A 216 -24.88 6.57 -8.55
CA VAL A 216 -26.01 7.30 -7.99
C VAL A 216 -26.98 6.32 -7.33
N ASP A 217 -27.18 6.45 -6.02
CA ASP A 217 -28.12 5.63 -5.26
C ASP A 217 -29.48 6.33 -5.09
N LEU A 218 -30.53 5.71 -5.61
CA LEU A 218 -31.87 6.28 -5.59
C LEU A 218 -32.50 6.27 -4.19
N LYS A 219 -32.11 5.35 -3.30
CA LYS A 219 -32.63 5.29 -1.92
C LYS A 219 -32.03 6.41 -1.09
N ILE A 220 -30.73 6.67 -1.25
CA ILE A 220 -30.06 7.80 -0.58
C ILE A 220 -30.64 9.12 -1.10
N LEU A 221 -30.81 9.25 -2.42
CA LEU A 221 -31.44 10.44 -3.00
C LEU A 221 -32.88 10.65 -2.48
N ASN A 222 -33.64 9.56 -2.28
CA ASN A 222 -34.99 9.63 -1.71
C ASN A 222 -34.98 10.16 -0.28
N LEU A 223 -34.04 9.71 0.56
CA LEU A 223 -33.88 10.22 1.92
C LEU A 223 -33.60 11.73 1.93
N LEU A 224 -32.75 12.21 1.02
CA LEU A 224 -32.37 13.62 0.95
C LEU A 224 -33.52 14.52 0.53
N LEU A 225 -34.29 14.12 -0.49
CA LEU A 225 -35.37 14.94 -1.06
C LEU A 225 -36.71 14.74 -0.35
N ASN A 226 -36.95 13.58 0.26
CA ASN A 226 -38.18 13.23 0.96
C ASN A 226 -37.88 12.76 2.39
N PRO A 227 -37.36 13.63 3.28
CA PRO A 227 -36.93 13.24 4.64
C PRO A 227 -38.09 12.83 5.58
N GLY A 228 -39.35 12.96 5.16
CA GLY A 228 -40.51 12.59 5.98
C GLY A 228 -40.65 13.50 7.21
N LYS A 229 -40.66 12.91 8.41
CA LYS A 229 -40.68 13.64 9.71
C LYS A 229 -39.28 14.12 10.16
N SER A 230 -38.23 13.74 9.44
CA SER A 230 -36.86 14.13 9.76
C SER A 230 -36.54 15.52 9.20
N GLN A 231 -35.63 16.22 9.85
CA GLN A 231 -35.13 17.52 9.41
C GLN A 231 -34.41 17.38 8.05
N SER A 232 -34.50 18.39 7.19
CA SER A 232 -33.78 18.44 5.91
C SER A 232 -32.29 18.16 6.12
N HIS A 233 -31.75 17.18 5.38
CA HIS A 233 -30.33 16.83 5.46
C HIS A 233 -29.50 17.72 4.54
N GLU A 234 -28.61 18.52 5.09
CA GLU A 234 -27.76 19.44 4.31
C GLU A 234 -26.49 18.76 3.81
N PHE A 235 -25.97 17.81 4.59
CA PHE A 235 -24.77 17.06 4.29
C PHE A 235 -24.92 15.61 4.77
N VAL A 236 -24.60 14.66 3.89
CA VAL A 236 -24.61 13.22 4.18
C VAL A 236 -23.32 12.59 3.68
N MET A 237 -22.69 11.79 4.54
CA MET A 237 -21.49 11.02 4.20
C MET A 237 -21.81 9.53 4.18
N GLU A 238 -21.41 8.84 3.12
CA GLU A 238 -21.44 7.39 3.09
C GLU A 238 -20.22 6.82 3.83
N VAL A 239 -20.47 5.96 4.81
CA VAL A 239 -19.45 5.17 5.51
C VAL A 239 -19.67 3.69 5.21
N THR A 240 -18.62 2.89 5.27
CA THR A 240 -18.70 1.43 5.10
C THR A 240 -17.98 0.74 6.25
N ASP A 241 -18.30 -0.52 6.50
CA ASP A 241 -17.57 -1.34 7.47
C ASP A 241 -16.09 -1.46 7.09
N LYS A 242 -15.22 -1.23 8.08
CA LYS A 242 -13.77 -1.27 7.96
C LYS A 242 -13.28 -2.73 7.90
N THR A 243 -12.40 -3.02 6.95
CA THR A 243 -11.72 -4.31 6.83
C THR A 243 -10.23 -4.19 7.12
N LYS A 244 -9.54 -5.32 7.25
CA LYS A 244 -8.08 -5.37 7.40
C LYS A 244 -7.31 -4.75 6.22
N GLY A 245 -7.95 -4.61 5.05
CA GLY A 245 -7.37 -3.94 3.88
C GLY A 245 -7.40 -2.41 3.97
N ASP A 246 -8.30 -1.85 4.79
CA ASP A 246 -8.56 -0.41 4.90
C ASP A 246 -7.62 0.23 5.93
N VAL A 247 -6.31 0.13 5.67
CA VAL A 247 -5.25 0.61 6.57
C VAL A 247 -5.05 2.13 6.48
N LYS A 248 -5.46 2.76 5.38
CA LYS A 248 -5.28 4.19 5.10
C LYS A 248 -6.62 4.87 4.86
N GLY A 249 -6.94 5.87 5.68
CA GLY A 249 -8.11 6.75 5.56
C GLY A 249 -8.75 7.07 6.91
N GLY A 250 -9.79 7.89 6.90
CA GLY A 250 -10.43 8.42 8.11
C GLY A 250 -11.62 7.60 8.61
N THR A 251 -11.92 7.76 9.90
CA THR A 251 -13.16 7.27 10.54
C THR A 251 -13.90 8.45 11.15
N LEU A 252 -15.22 8.32 11.31
CA LEU A 252 -15.99 9.28 12.08
C LEU A 252 -15.84 9.02 13.58
N ILE A 253 -15.74 10.10 14.34
CA ILE A 253 -15.69 10.11 15.81
C ILE A 253 -16.58 11.21 16.36
N GLN A 254 -16.91 11.13 17.64
CA GLN A 254 -17.40 12.26 18.40
C GLN A 254 -16.23 12.93 19.13
N TYR A 255 -16.14 14.26 19.04
CA TYR A 255 -15.10 15.05 19.69
C TYR A 255 -15.66 16.39 20.11
N GLU A 256 -15.70 16.65 21.42
CA GLU A 256 -16.28 17.88 22.01
C GLU A 256 -17.73 18.11 21.55
N ASN A 257 -18.58 17.06 21.70
CA ASN A 257 -19.99 17.04 21.28
C ASN A 257 -20.25 17.27 19.78
N LYS A 258 -19.21 17.25 18.94
CA LYS A 258 -19.33 17.41 17.48
C LYS A 258 -18.85 16.14 16.78
N ILE A 259 -19.54 15.73 15.73
CA ILE A 259 -19.07 14.66 14.86
C ILE A 259 -17.91 15.22 14.02
N ARG A 260 -16.78 14.50 13.98
CA ARG A 260 -15.60 14.88 13.19
C ARG A 260 -15.05 13.67 12.43
N LEU A 261 -14.37 13.96 11.32
CA LEU A 261 -13.61 12.95 10.58
C LEU A 261 -12.18 12.91 11.12
N LEU A 262 -11.83 11.82 11.79
CA LEU A 262 -10.48 11.59 12.30
C LEU A 262 -9.63 10.88 11.26
N GLU A 263 -8.50 11.48 10.89
CA GLU A 263 -7.53 10.94 9.94
C GLU A 263 -6.22 10.54 10.64
N ILE A 264 -5.46 9.63 10.03
CA ILE A 264 -4.21 9.10 10.61
C ILE A 264 -3.21 10.19 11.02
N PRO A 265 -2.95 11.25 10.23
CA PRO A 265 -1.97 12.29 10.61
C PRO A 265 -2.34 13.05 11.89
N GLN A 266 -3.61 13.00 12.31
CA GLN A 266 -4.10 13.67 13.52
C GLN A 266 -4.00 12.77 14.76
N VAL A 267 -3.78 11.47 14.57
CA VAL A 267 -3.68 10.51 15.66
C VAL A 267 -2.30 10.58 16.29
N PRO A 268 -2.19 10.66 17.64
CA PRO A 268 -0.91 10.59 18.32
C PRO A 268 -0.14 9.34 17.91
N LYS A 269 1.18 9.45 17.72
CA LYS A 269 2.03 8.36 17.20
C LYS A 269 1.91 7.08 18.03
N GLU A 270 1.68 7.21 19.33
CA GLU A 270 1.51 6.11 20.29
C GLU A 270 0.17 5.38 20.15
N ARG A 271 -0.83 5.99 19.50
CA ARG A 271 -2.22 5.50 19.40
C ARG A 271 -2.63 5.08 17.99
N VAL A 272 -1.70 5.12 17.04
CA VAL A 272 -1.95 4.75 15.62
C VAL A 272 -2.43 3.30 15.48
N ASP A 273 -1.90 2.37 16.27
CA ASP A 273 -2.33 0.96 16.20
C ASP A 273 -3.75 0.77 16.75
N GLU A 274 -4.12 1.56 17.75
CA GLU A 274 -5.48 1.59 18.29
C GLU A 274 -6.47 2.16 17.26
N PHE A 275 -6.10 3.21 16.53
CA PHE A 275 -6.87 3.75 15.40
C PHE A 275 -7.05 2.74 14.26
N LYS A 276 -6.01 1.94 13.97
CA LYS A 276 -6.08 0.90 12.93
C LYS A 276 -6.96 -0.29 13.32
N SER A 277 -7.22 -0.49 14.61
CA SER A 277 -8.04 -1.60 15.09
C SER A 277 -9.49 -1.51 14.62
N VAL A 278 -9.92 -2.55 13.90
CA VAL A 278 -11.31 -2.70 13.41
C VAL A 278 -12.30 -2.92 14.57
N ASN A 279 -11.80 -3.41 15.71
CA ASN A 279 -12.64 -3.65 16.89
C ASN A 279 -13.09 -2.34 17.56
N LYS A 280 -12.24 -1.30 17.52
CA LYS A 280 -12.55 0.02 18.09
C LYS A 280 -13.28 0.90 17.09
N PHE A 281 -12.74 1.01 15.89
CA PHE A 281 -13.33 1.81 14.81
C PHE A 281 -13.87 0.88 13.72
N LYS A 282 -15.19 0.67 13.75
CA LYS A 282 -15.88 -0.29 12.87
C LYS A 282 -16.18 0.25 11.49
N ILE A 283 -16.27 1.57 11.34
CA ILE A 283 -16.65 2.24 10.09
C ILE A 283 -15.47 2.99 9.47
N PHE A 284 -15.60 3.29 8.18
CA PHE A 284 -14.58 3.94 7.36
C PHE A 284 -15.25 4.89 6.37
N ASN A 285 -14.68 6.09 6.18
CA ASN A 285 -15.19 7.07 5.23
C ASN A 285 -14.93 6.65 3.78
N THR A 286 -15.98 6.55 2.97
CA THR A 286 -15.86 6.19 1.54
C THR A 286 -15.45 7.36 0.64
N ASN A 287 -15.56 8.59 1.16
CA ASN A 287 -15.49 9.84 0.40
C ASN A 287 -16.57 9.98 -0.69
N ASN A 288 -17.69 9.26 -0.55
CA ASN A 288 -18.93 9.50 -1.28
C ASN A 288 -19.80 10.43 -0.43
N LEU A 289 -19.99 11.66 -0.90
CA LEU A 289 -20.63 12.74 -0.14
C LEU A 289 -21.85 13.26 -0.89
N TRP A 290 -22.87 13.64 -0.15
CA TRP A 290 -24.07 14.28 -0.68
C TRP A 290 -24.24 15.61 0.03
N MET A 291 -24.38 16.70 -0.72
CA MET A 291 -24.48 18.02 -0.12
C MET A 291 -25.45 18.92 -0.86
N LYS A 292 -26.20 19.70 -0.09
CA LYS A 292 -27.17 20.67 -0.62
C LYS A 292 -26.44 21.88 -1.18
N LEU A 293 -26.74 22.25 -2.43
CA LEU A 293 -26.04 23.32 -3.16
C LEU A 293 -26.18 24.68 -2.47
N LYS A 294 -27.38 25.01 -1.97
CA LYS A 294 -27.63 26.27 -1.24
C LYS A 294 -26.79 26.40 0.04
N THR A 295 -26.61 25.29 0.76
CA THR A 295 -25.77 25.26 1.97
C THR A 295 -24.30 25.50 1.60
N ILE A 296 -23.81 24.96 0.47
CA ILE A 296 -22.45 25.26 -0.02
C ILE A 296 -22.27 26.76 -0.26
N ALA A 297 -23.21 27.39 -0.98
CA ALA A 297 -23.15 28.82 -1.28
C ALA A 297 -23.10 29.68 0.01
N SER A 298 -24.04 29.45 0.93
CA SER A 298 -24.08 30.14 2.23
C SER A 298 -22.79 29.97 3.03
N LEU A 299 -22.24 28.74 3.10
CA LEU A 299 -21.03 28.48 3.88
C LEU A 299 -19.79 29.20 3.33
N VAL A 300 -19.69 29.32 2.00
CA VAL A 300 -18.59 30.03 1.32
C VAL A 300 -18.75 31.55 1.48
N GLU A 301 -19.95 32.09 1.21
CA GLU A 301 -20.27 33.52 1.33
C GLU A 301 -20.05 34.05 2.75
N GLU A 302 -20.48 33.29 3.75
CA GLU A 302 -20.35 33.65 5.16
C GLU A 302 -18.96 33.33 5.74
N GLN A 303 -18.04 32.80 4.92
CA GLN A 303 -16.69 32.38 5.32
C GLN A 303 -16.68 31.44 6.55
N ARG A 304 -17.70 30.58 6.67
CA ARG A 304 -17.85 29.63 7.78
C ARG A 304 -17.10 28.31 7.55
N LEU A 305 -16.46 28.15 6.40
CA LEU A 305 -15.64 26.98 6.08
C LEU A 305 -14.37 26.92 6.93
N ASN A 306 -14.41 26.13 7.99
CA ASN A 306 -13.29 25.74 8.83
C ASN A 306 -12.93 24.25 8.65
N MET A 307 -11.95 23.98 7.79
CA MET A 307 -11.43 22.63 7.55
C MET A 307 -10.11 22.42 8.29
N GLU A 308 -9.82 21.16 8.63
CA GLU A 308 -8.54 20.82 9.25
C GLU A 308 -7.42 20.79 8.21
N ILE A 309 -6.28 21.38 8.59
CA ILE A 309 -5.10 21.49 7.74
C ILE A 309 -4.30 20.20 7.85
N ILE A 310 -4.02 19.60 6.70
CA ILE A 310 -3.13 18.46 6.59
C ILE A 310 -1.82 18.91 5.97
N VAL A 311 -0.75 18.74 6.75
CA VAL A 311 0.62 19.04 6.35
C VAL A 311 1.21 17.79 5.71
N ASN A 312 1.43 17.81 4.40
CA ASN A 312 1.98 16.68 3.67
C ASN A 312 3.44 16.98 3.26
N PRO A 313 4.43 16.33 3.89
CA PRO A 313 5.83 16.49 3.48
C PRO A 313 6.06 15.79 2.13
N LYS A 314 6.77 16.45 1.23
CA LYS A 314 7.21 15.88 -0.06
C LYS A 314 8.67 16.15 -0.31
N LYS A 315 9.29 15.28 -1.10
CA LYS A 315 10.65 15.47 -1.63
C LYS A 315 10.54 15.77 -3.11
N ILE A 316 11.01 16.94 -3.52
CA ILE A 316 11.14 17.25 -4.95
C ILE A 316 12.42 16.60 -5.43
N VAL A 317 12.29 15.55 -6.24
CA VAL A 317 13.42 14.97 -6.97
C VAL A 317 13.41 15.61 -8.35
N ALA A 318 14.29 16.60 -8.56
CA ALA A 318 14.52 17.10 -9.90
C ALA A 318 15.16 15.98 -10.74
N ILE A 319 14.59 15.71 -11.91
CA ILE A 319 15.14 14.75 -12.87
C ILE A 319 16.47 15.32 -13.39
N ASP A 320 17.54 14.54 -13.28
CA ASP A 320 18.85 14.81 -13.86
C ASP A 320 18.75 14.84 -15.40
N GLN A 321 18.37 15.98 -15.96
CA GLN A 321 18.68 16.34 -17.33
C GLN A 321 19.34 17.72 -17.33
N ILE A 322 20.64 17.72 -17.01
CA ILE A 322 21.53 18.83 -17.35
C ILE A 322 21.89 18.63 -18.82
N GLU A 323 20.94 18.90 -19.72
CA GLU A 323 21.31 19.17 -21.11
C GLU A 323 21.74 20.64 -21.21
N SER A 324 22.93 20.81 -21.78
CA SER A 324 23.69 22.02 -21.97
C SER A 324 22.86 23.24 -22.38
N ILE A 325 22.55 24.12 -21.45
CA ILE A 325 22.23 25.53 -21.72
C ILE A 325 22.94 26.34 -20.64
N SER A 326 23.60 27.43 -21.04
CA SER A 326 24.37 28.33 -20.18
C SER A 326 23.54 28.86 -19.01
N LEU A 327 23.56 28.17 -17.87
CA LEU A 327 22.93 28.62 -16.64
C LEU A 327 23.99 29.34 -15.81
N SER A 328 23.60 30.48 -15.22
CA SER A 328 24.48 31.21 -14.31
C SER A 328 24.76 30.37 -13.05
N ILE A 329 25.86 30.66 -12.35
CA ILE A 329 26.22 29.97 -11.10
C ILE A 329 25.09 30.07 -10.05
N SER A 330 24.33 31.18 -10.02
CA SER A 330 23.17 31.30 -9.13
C SER A 330 22.04 30.35 -9.51
N ASP A 331 21.77 30.13 -10.80
CA ASP A 331 20.71 29.21 -11.25
C ASP A 331 21.07 27.75 -10.95
N ILE A 332 22.35 27.41 -11.07
CA ILE A 332 22.88 26.09 -10.72
C ILE A 332 22.76 25.86 -9.21
N LEU A 333 23.16 26.85 -8.39
CA LEU A 333 23.01 26.78 -6.93
C LEU A 333 21.53 26.68 -6.53
N ASP A 334 20.64 27.51 -7.08
CA ASP A 334 19.20 27.46 -6.78
C ASP A 334 18.58 26.11 -7.18
N LYS A 335 18.95 25.54 -8.33
CA LYS A 335 18.51 24.19 -8.75
C LYS A 335 19.05 23.10 -7.82
N LEU A 336 20.32 23.21 -7.40
CA LEU A 336 20.92 22.31 -6.40
C LEU A 336 20.21 22.40 -5.05
N PHE A 337 19.91 23.60 -4.56
CA PHE A 337 19.13 23.82 -3.33
C PHE A 337 17.72 23.23 -3.45
N ARG A 338 17.04 23.39 -4.60
CA ARG A 338 15.72 22.78 -4.86
C ARG A 338 15.76 21.25 -4.94
N SER A 339 16.80 20.67 -5.54
CA SER A 339 16.95 19.22 -5.76
C SER A 339 17.06 18.39 -4.47
N LYS A 340 17.36 19.05 -3.34
CA LYS A 340 17.48 18.43 -2.01
C LYS A 340 16.50 18.99 -0.98
N ALA A 341 15.64 19.93 -1.35
CA ALA A 341 14.71 20.57 -0.43
C ALA A 341 13.53 19.65 -0.09
N GLU A 342 13.30 19.43 1.21
CA GLU A 342 12.03 18.92 1.69
C GLU A 342 10.99 20.05 1.62
N THR A 343 9.82 19.75 1.07
CA THR A 343 8.73 20.72 0.89
C THR A 343 7.52 20.31 1.68
N ILE A 344 6.67 21.28 1.98
CA ILE A 344 5.40 21.07 2.66
C ILE A 344 4.27 21.56 1.76
N ASP A 345 3.28 20.70 1.59
CA ASP A 345 1.99 21.02 0.98
C ASP A 345 0.95 21.13 2.11
N LEU A 346 0.15 22.21 2.12
CA LEU A 346 -0.96 22.42 3.04
C LEU A 346 -2.26 22.02 2.33
N HIS A 347 -2.87 20.92 2.73
CA HIS A 347 -4.09 20.39 2.12
C HIS A 347 -5.30 20.59 3.02
N GLU A 348 -6.46 20.82 2.39
CA GLU A 348 -7.77 20.75 3.01
C GLU A 348 -8.45 19.44 2.61
N LYS A 349 -9.09 18.75 3.57
CA LYS A 349 -9.59 17.38 3.34
C LYS A 349 -11.00 17.11 3.88
N SER A 350 -11.55 17.86 4.83
CA SER A 350 -12.88 17.55 5.37
C SER A 350 -13.65 18.74 5.92
N LEU A 351 -14.92 18.84 5.51
CA LEU A 351 -15.89 19.88 5.90
C LEU A 351 -16.66 19.54 7.19
N LEU A 352 -16.50 18.32 7.74
CA LEU A 352 -17.38 17.83 8.82
C LEU A 352 -17.29 18.62 10.13
N ARG A 353 -16.22 19.41 10.34
CA ARG A 353 -16.00 20.19 11.58
C ARG A 353 -16.97 21.37 11.73
N ILE A 354 -17.59 21.84 10.65
CA ILE A 354 -18.31 23.13 10.59
C ILE A 354 -19.80 23.01 10.93
N LEU A 355 -20.43 21.87 10.63
CA LEU A 355 -21.88 21.67 10.74
C LEU A 355 -22.36 21.52 12.21
N GLY A 356 -21.71 22.17 13.16
CA GLY A 356 -21.72 21.80 14.57
C GLY A 356 -22.44 22.73 15.54
N GLU A 357 -23.10 23.80 15.12
CA GLU A 357 -23.83 24.68 16.07
C GLU A 357 -25.27 25.03 15.66
N ASN A 358 -25.61 25.10 14.36
CA ASN A 358 -26.95 25.47 13.90
C ASN A 358 -27.51 24.60 12.75
N THR A 359 -26.79 23.58 12.31
CA THR A 359 -27.20 22.70 11.22
C THR A 359 -27.67 21.36 11.78
N ALA A 360 -28.78 20.84 11.26
CA ALA A 360 -29.29 19.51 11.60
C ALA A 360 -28.13 18.49 11.54
N CYS A 361 -27.91 17.74 12.63
CA CYS A 361 -26.78 16.82 12.84
C CYS A 361 -26.30 16.15 11.52
N PRO A 362 -25.01 16.25 11.14
CA PRO A 362 -24.50 15.65 9.90
C PRO A 362 -24.73 14.15 9.94
N GLN A 363 -25.59 13.67 9.05
CA GLN A 363 -26.05 12.29 9.10
C GLN A 363 -25.17 11.41 8.22
N SER A 364 -24.74 10.27 8.76
CA SER A 364 -23.94 9.31 8.02
C SER A 364 -24.77 8.09 7.68
N ILE A 365 -24.48 7.45 6.55
CA ILE A 365 -25.18 6.22 6.12
C ILE A 365 -24.15 5.10 6.01
N ASN A 366 -24.36 4.00 6.75
CA ASN A 366 -23.56 2.79 6.59
C ASN A 366 -24.02 2.02 5.35
N VAL A 367 -23.31 2.21 4.25
CA VAL A 367 -23.56 1.62 2.94
C VAL A 367 -22.84 0.29 2.77
N PRO A 368 -23.35 -0.64 1.92
CA PRO A 368 -22.62 -1.85 1.60
C PRO A 368 -21.31 -1.53 0.86
N ARG A 369 -20.30 -2.39 1.08
CA ARG A 369 -18.97 -2.26 0.45
C ARG A 369 -19.00 -2.25 -1.08
N SER A 370 -20.08 -2.73 -1.71
CA SER A 370 -20.28 -2.59 -3.16
C SER A 370 -20.23 -1.14 -3.66
N ARG A 371 -20.46 -0.15 -2.79
CA ARG A 371 -20.35 1.28 -3.09
C ARG A 371 -18.95 1.87 -2.87
N PHE A 372 -18.04 1.06 -2.35
CA PHE A 372 -16.66 1.43 -2.05
C PHE A 372 -15.68 0.44 -2.71
N LEU A 373 -15.43 0.69 -4.00
CA LEU A 373 -14.49 -0.06 -4.83
C LEU A 373 -13.41 0.88 -5.40
N PRO A 374 -12.52 1.41 -4.54
CA PRO A 374 -11.43 2.29 -4.97
C PRO A 374 -10.32 1.48 -5.66
N VAL A 375 -9.86 1.95 -6.82
CA VAL A 375 -8.70 1.38 -7.51
C VAL A 375 -7.49 2.27 -7.27
N LYS A 376 -6.62 1.92 -6.32
CA LYS A 376 -5.43 2.72 -5.96
C LYS A 376 -4.13 2.12 -6.47
N LYS A 377 -4.06 0.79 -6.54
CA LYS A 377 -2.91 0.02 -7.03
C LYS A 377 -3.32 -0.93 -8.16
N THR A 378 -2.34 -1.49 -8.86
CA THR A 378 -2.52 -2.57 -9.83
C THR A 378 -3.11 -3.85 -9.23
N SER A 379 -2.90 -4.10 -7.93
CA SER A 379 -3.61 -5.16 -7.20
C SER A 379 -5.13 -4.99 -7.26
N ASP A 380 -5.62 -3.75 -7.15
CA ASP A 380 -7.05 -3.44 -7.22
C ASP A 380 -7.55 -3.51 -8.67
N LEU A 381 -6.69 -3.14 -9.62
CA LEU A 381 -6.97 -3.25 -11.04
C LEU A 381 -7.19 -4.71 -11.45
N LEU A 382 -6.34 -5.63 -10.95
CA LEU A 382 -6.48 -7.07 -11.20
C LEU A 382 -7.84 -7.59 -10.73
N LEU A 383 -8.30 -7.18 -9.54
CA LEU A 383 -9.62 -7.55 -9.01
C LEU A 383 -10.73 -7.11 -9.96
N VAL A 384 -10.73 -5.84 -10.37
CA VAL A 384 -11.76 -5.23 -11.22
C VAL A 384 -11.78 -5.81 -12.65
N MET A 385 -10.60 -6.16 -13.18
CA MET A 385 -10.44 -6.77 -14.49
C MET A 385 -10.90 -8.24 -14.54
N SER A 386 -10.86 -8.94 -13.41
CA SER A 386 -11.18 -10.37 -13.35
C SER A 386 -12.67 -10.67 -13.52
N ASN A 387 -12.97 -11.95 -13.72
CA ASN A 387 -14.33 -12.51 -13.72
C ASN A 387 -15.04 -12.42 -12.35
N LEU A 388 -14.36 -11.92 -11.31
CA LEU A 388 -14.98 -11.61 -10.02
C LEU A 388 -16.06 -10.53 -10.15
N TYR A 389 -15.92 -9.63 -11.11
CA TYR A 389 -16.93 -8.60 -11.39
C TYR A 389 -17.50 -8.80 -12.79
N ASN A 390 -18.79 -8.53 -12.94
CA ASN A 390 -19.48 -8.38 -14.21
C ASN A 390 -19.71 -6.89 -14.48
N MET A 391 -19.51 -6.47 -15.72
CA MET A 391 -19.75 -5.09 -16.14
C MET A 391 -21.12 -4.98 -16.81
N LYS A 392 -21.96 -4.06 -16.33
CA LYS A 392 -23.27 -3.76 -16.90
C LYS A 392 -23.45 -2.24 -16.94
N ASN A 393 -23.58 -1.66 -18.13
CA ASN A 393 -23.82 -0.23 -18.34
C ASN A 393 -22.83 0.68 -17.59
N GLY A 394 -21.54 0.34 -17.63
CA GLY A 394 -20.48 1.05 -16.91
C GLY A 394 -20.39 0.75 -15.40
N SER A 395 -21.36 0.06 -14.81
CA SER A 395 -21.31 -0.38 -13.40
C SER A 395 -20.66 -1.75 -13.27
N LEU A 396 -19.84 -1.92 -12.23
CA LEU A 396 -19.25 -3.21 -11.86
C LEU A 396 -20.04 -3.82 -10.72
N ILE A 397 -20.52 -5.04 -10.94
CA ILE A 397 -21.31 -5.80 -9.97
C ILE A 397 -20.55 -7.10 -9.71
N MET A 398 -20.35 -7.46 -8.44
CA MET A 398 -19.72 -8.74 -8.10
C MET A 398 -20.51 -9.90 -8.72
N SER A 399 -19.80 -10.87 -9.30
CA SER A 399 -20.43 -12.01 -9.97
C SER A 399 -21.34 -12.77 -9.00
N PRO A 400 -22.57 -13.13 -9.40
CA PRO A 400 -23.46 -13.94 -8.57
C PRO A 400 -22.94 -15.37 -8.37
N GLU A 401 -22.02 -15.83 -9.22
CA GLU A 401 -21.36 -17.14 -9.09
C GLU A 401 -20.33 -17.17 -7.95
N ARG A 402 -20.01 -16.01 -7.37
CA ARG A 402 -19.12 -15.91 -6.23
C ARG A 402 -19.82 -16.46 -4.98
N ALA A 403 -19.29 -17.54 -4.42
CA ALA A 403 -19.86 -18.20 -3.24
C ALA A 403 -19.91 -17.31 -1.98
N PHE A 404 -18.93 -16.40 -1.81
CA PHE A 404 -18.82 -15.52 -0.65
C PHE A 404 -18.78 -14.04 -1.07
N PRO A 405 -19.57 -13.15 -0.45
CA PRO A 405 -19.67 -11.74 -0.83
C PRO A 405 -18.40 -10.91 -0.49
N THR A 406 -17.41 -11.53 0.15
CA THR A 406 -16.15 -10.90 0.52
C THR A 406 -15.22 -10.81 -0.68
N THR A 407 -14.64 -9.61 -0.89
CA THR A 407 -13.59 -9.40 -1.88
C THR A 407 -12.29 -10.11 -1.47
N PRO A 408 -11.61 -10.84 -2.35
CA PRO A 408 -10.34 -11.48 -2.03
C PRO A 408 -9.23 -10.46 -1.77
N LEU A 409 -8.27 -10.85 -0.94
CA LEU A 409 -7.10 -10.03 -0.62
C LEU A 409 -5.99 -10.30 -1.64
N VAL A 410 -5.71 -9.31 -2.50
CA VAL A 410 -4.66 -9.39 -3.53
C VAL A 410 -3.49 -8.48 -3.19
N LYS A 411 -2.28 -9.03 -3.20
CA LYS A 411 -1.02 -8.30 -2.99
C LYS A 411 -0.03 -8.64 -4.10
N LEU A 412 0.20 -7.69 -4.99
CA LEU A 412 1.25 -7.76 -6.01
C LEU A 412 2.48 -6.99 -5.54
N GLY A 413 3.67 -7.54 -5.78
CA GLY A 413 4.94 -6.93 -5.38
C GLY A 413 5.24 -5.64 -6.13
N ASP A 414 5.53 -4.56 -5.41
CA ASP A 414 5.70 -3.22 -5.99
C ASP A 414 6.88 -3.15 -6.99
N LEU A 415 7.93 -3.97 -6.84
CA LEU A 415 9.10 -3.93 -7.74
C LEU A 415 8.75 -4.27 -9.21
N HIS A 416 7.80 -5.17 -9.43
CA HIS A 416 7.50 -5.71 -10.77
C HIS A 416 6.08 -5.42 -11.26
N PHE A 417 5.15 -5.08 -10.35
CA PHE A 417 3.74 -4.91 -10.68
C PHE A 417 3.22 -3.49 -10.40
N LEU A 418 4.02 -2.57 -9.86
CA LEU A 418 3.52 -1.22 -9.50
C LEU A 418 3.06 -0.42 -10.73
N LYS A 419 3.80 -0.50 -11.85
CA LYS A 419 3.46 0.23 -13.07
C LYS A 419 2.45 -0.58 -13.90
N VAL A 420 1.45 0.10 -14.46
CA VAL A 420 0.39 -0.54 -15.29
C VAL A 420 0.98 -1.25 -16.50
N ARG A 421 1.98 -0.66 -17.16
CA ARG A 421 2.67 -1.29 -18.30
C ARG A 421 3.29 -2.64 -17.90
N ASP A 422 4.01 -2.67 -16.80
CA ASP A 422 4.69 -3.89 -16.31
C ASP A 422 3.64 -4.91 -15.85
N PHE A 423 2.60 -4.47 -15.14
CA PHE A 423 1.46 -5.29 -14.77
C PHE A 423 0.81 -5.96 -15.99
N LEU A 424 0.40 -5.20 -17.01
CA LEU A 424 -0.26 -5.74 -18.20
C LEU A 424 0.65 -6.71 -18.97
N SER A 425 1.94 -6.38 -19.12
CA SER A 425 2.89 -7.28 -19.82
C SER A 425 3.15 -8.61 -19.12
N ARG A 426 2.79 -8.74 -17.83
CA ARG A 426 2.99 -9.95 -17.03
C ARG A 426 1.78 -10.87 -17.00
N PHE A 427 0.63 -10.43 -17.50
CA PHE A 427 -0.59 -11.23 -17.60
C PHE A 427 -0.99 -11.34 -19.07
N ASP A 428 -0.72 -12.50 -19.69
CA ASP A 428 -1.17 -12.77 -21.07
C ASP A 428 -2.70 -12.76 -21.17
N SER A 429 -3.38 -13.15 -20.09
CA SER A 429 -4.81 -12.95 -19.86
C SER A 429 -5.05 -12.80 -18.37
N ILE A 430 -6.09 -12.06 -17.99
CA ILE A 430 -6.50 -11.96 -16.59
C ILE A 430 -6.96 -13.34 -16.09
N PRO A 431 -6.42 -13.84 -14.96
CA PRO A 431 -6.76 -15.17 -14.45
C PRO A 431 -8.20 -15.23 -13.94
N ASP A 432 -8.75 -16.44 -13.91
CA ASP A 432 -9.96 -16.74 -13.16
C ASP A 432 -9.67 -16.62 -11.65
N MET A 433 -10.46 -15.79 -10.98
CA MET A 433 -10.33 -15.46 -9.56
C MET A 433 -11.65 -15.66 -8.79
N LEU A 434 -12.61 -16.36 -9.40
CA LEU A 434 -13.95 -16.47 -8.84
C LEU A 434 -13.97 -17.21 -7.49
N GLU A 435 -13.08 -18.18 -7.29
CA GLU A 435 -12.93 -18.93 -6.03
C GLU A 435 -11.68 -18.53 -5.23
N LEU A 436 -11.06 -17.39 -5.54
CA LEU A 436 -9.87 -16.90 -4.83
C LEU A 436 -10.23 -16.30 -3.46
N ASP A 437 -9.42 -16.54 -2.43
CA ASP A 437 -9.53 -15.84 -1.13
C ASP A 437 -8.35 -14.91 -0.88
N HIS A 438 -7.14 -15.38 -1.20
CA HIS A 438 -5.90 -14.65 -0.95
C HIS A 438 -4.90 -14.90 -2.07
N LEU A 439 -4.34 -13.83 -2.63
CA LEU A 439 -3.25 -13.87 -3.59
C LEU A 439 -2.10 -12.99 -3.10
N THR A 440 -0.92 -13.58 -2.94
CA THR A 440 0.33 -12.81 -2.76
C THR A 440 1.33 -13.22 -3.83
N VAL A 441 1.79 -12.26 -4.63
CA VAL A 441 2.79 -12.44 -5.68
C VAL A 441 3.99 -11.54 -5.39
N SER A 442 5.18 -12.12 -5.28
CA SER A 442 6.43 -11.40 -5.03
C SER A 442 7.52 -11.88 -5.98
N GLY A 443 8.37 -10.96 -6.44
CA GLY A 443 9.46 -11.23 -7.38
C GLY A 443 9.03 -11.23 -8.86
N ASP A 444 9.92 -11.71 -9.73
CA ASP A 444 9.74 -11.71 -11.17
C ASP A 444 8.83 -12.87 -11.62
N VAL A 445 7.53 -12.60 -11.72
CA VAL A 445 6.48 -13.59 -12.04
C VAL A 445 5.70 -13.19 -13.28
N THR A 446 5.38 -14.16 -14.15
CA THR A 446 4.47 -13.98 -15.29
C THR A 446 3.35 -15.02 -15.28
N PHE A 447 2.22 -14.69 -15.89
CA PHE A 447 1.02 -15.51 -15.97
C PHE A 447 0.62 -15.74 -17.42
N GLY A 448 0.59 -17.00 -17.83
CA GLY A 448 0.08 -17.43 -19.13
C GLY A 448 -1.44 -17.32 -19.25
N ARG A 449 -1.96 -17.77 -20.39
CA ARG A 449 -3.40 -17.72 -20.72
C ARG A 449 -4.22 -18.74 -19.95
N GLY A 450 -5.43 -18.36 -19.53
CA GLY A 450 -6.39 -19.30 -18.92
C GLY A 450 -5.95 -19.86 -17.56
N VAL A 451 -5.18 -19.10 -16.79
CA VAL A 451 -4.79 -19.46 -15.42
C VAL A 451 -6.01 -19.32 -14.48
N SER A 452 -6.17 -20.25 -13.54
CA SER A 452 -7.21 -20.19 -12.49
C SER A 452 -6.56 -20.20 -11.10
N LEU A 453 -6.99 -19.29 -10.24
CA LEU A 453 -6.47 -19.07 -8.89
C LEU A 453 -7.59 -19.28 -7.87
N LYS A 454 -7.40 -20.23 -6.96
CA LYS A 454 -8.43 -20.68 -6.01
C LYS A 454 -7.91 -20.74 -4.57
N GLY A 455 -8.74 -20.36 -3.60
CA GLY A 455 -8.39 -20.34 -2.18
C GLY A 455 -7.20 -19.43 -1.87
N THR A 456 -6.18 -19.93 -1.18
CA THR A 456 -4.96 -19.18 -0.85
C THR A 456 -3.80 -19.52 -1.78
N VAL A 457 -3.36 -18.56 -2.60
CA VAL A 457 -2.24 -18.70 -3.53
C VAL A 457 -1.11 -17.75 -3.15
N ILE A 458 0.09 -18.30 -2.93
CA ILE A 458 1.29 -17.52 -2.65
C ILE A 458 2.38 -17.91 -3.65
N ILE A 459 2.87 -16.93 -4.39
CA ILE A 459 3.90 -17.07 -5.42
C ILE A 459 5.07 -16.16 -5.05
N ILE A 460 6.23 -16.75 -4.83
CA ILE A 460 7.44 -16.02 -4.43
C ILE A 460 8.57 -16.46 -5.36
N ALA A 461 8.98 -15.57 -6.26
CA ALA A 461 10.22 -15.66 -6.97
C ALA A 461 11.31 -14.96 -6.15
N ASN A 462 12.40 -15.67 -5.83
CA ASN A 462 13.51 -15.08 -5.10
C ASN A 462 14.30 -14.12 -6.00
N HIS A 463 15.17 -13.33 -5.38
CA HIS A 463 16.02 -12.40 -6.12
C HIS A 463 16.87 -13.13 -7.18
N GLY A 464 16.74 -12.71 -8.44
CA GLY A 464 17.44 -13.31 -9.58
C GLY A 464 16.72 -14.52 -10.20
N ASP A 465 15.67 -15.04 -9.55
CA ASP A 465 14.82 -16.08 -10.10
C ASP A 465 13.62 -15.47 -10.84
N ARG A 466 13.19 -16.12 -11.92
CA ARG A 466 11.96 -15.82 -12.64
C ARG A 466 11.03 -17.04 -12.61
N ILE A 467 9.74 -16.80 -12.37
CA ILE A 467 8.69 -17.83 -12.38
C ILE A 467 7.67 -17.49 -13.47
N ASP A 468 7.62 -18.33 -14.50
CA ASP A 468 6.57 -18.26 -15.52
C ASP A 468 5.48 -19.29 -15.22
N ILE A 469 4.26 -18.83 -14.93
CA ILE A 469 3.10 -19.69 -14.70
C ILE A 469 2.53 -20.11 -16.07
N PRO A 470 2.49 -21.41 -16.39
CA PRO A 470 2.13 -21.86 -17.73
C PRO A 470 0.64 -21.66 -18.04
N ASN A 471 0.32 -21.67 -19.33
CA ASN A 471 -1.07 -21.61 -19.81
C ASN A 471 -1.93 -22.72 -19.19
N GLY A 472 -3.16 -22.40 -18.83
CA GLY A 472 -4.12 -23.34 -18.24
C GLY A 472 -3.81 -23.75 -16.80
N ALA A 473 -2.80 -23.16 -16.16
CA ALA A 473 -2.42 -23.56 -14.81
C ALA A 473 -3.54 -23.27 -13.80
N CYS A 474 -3.98 -24.30 -13.08
CA CYS A 474 -4.83 -24.15 -11.90
C CYS A 474 -3.98 -24.20 -10.62
N LEU A 475 -4.02 -23.12 -9.83
CA LEU A 475 -3.37 -22.97 -8.53
C LEU A 475 -4.43 -22.86 -7.45
N GLU A 476 -4.58 -23.92 -6.65
CA GLU A 476 -5.55 -23.99 -5.56
C GLU A 476 -4.84 -24.33 -4.25
N ASN A 477 -4.92 -23.43 -3.26
CA ASN A 477 -4.31 -23.64 -1.93
C ASN A 477 -2.82 -24.03 -1.97
N LYS A 478 -2.05 -23.41 -2.88
CA LYS A 478 -0.64 -23.73 -3.12
C LYS A 478 0.30 -22.57 -2.78
N ILE A 479 1.40 -22.93 -2.13
CA ILE A 479 2.62 -22.13 -2.06
C ILE A 479 3.56 -22.66 -3.15
N THR A 480 3.77 -21.89 -4.21
CA THR A 480 4.39 -22.38 -5.47
C THR A 480 5.93 -22.33 -5.48
N SER A 481 6.60 -22.64 -4.36
CA SER A 481 8.04 -22.94 -4.38
C SER A 481 8.33 -24.39 -4.84
N TRP A 482 7.41 -25.33 -4.57
CA TRP A 482 7.61 -26.77 -4.82
C TRP A 482 7.29 -27.20 -6.26
N ARG A 483 6.37 -26.51 -6.94
CA ARG A 483 5.92 -26.87 -8.30
C ARG A 483 7.00 -26.62 -9.35
N ALA A 484 7.84 -25.59 -9.19
CA ALA A 484 8.97 -25.32 -10.09
C ALA A 484 10.00 -26.48 -10.10
N TYR A 485 10.21 -27.16 -8.97
CA TYR A 485 11.05 -28.35 -8.90
C TYR A 485 10.42 -29.56 -9.64
N ALA A 486 9.13 -29.81 -9.43
CA ALA A 486 8.40 -30.89 -10.10
C ALA A 486 8.23 -30.65 -11.61
N VAL A 487 8.01 -29.40 -12.03
CA VAL A 487 7.94 -28.99 -13.43
C VAL A 487 9.30 -29.14 -14.08
N ARG A 488 10.39 -28.67 -13.46
CA ARG A 488 11.75 -28.92 -13.99
C ARG A 488 12.01 -30.41 -14.21
N ARG A 489 11.57 -31.31 -13.32
CA ARG A 489 11.72 -32.76 -13.53
C ARG A 489 10.91 -33.33 -14.71
N SER A 490 9.79 -32.73 -15.08
CA SER A 490 8.88 -33.21 -16.14
C SER A 490 9.07 -32.54 -17.50
N VAL A 491 9.95 -31.52 -17.60
CA VAL A 491 10.27 -30.85 -18.86
C VAL A 491 10.97 -31.80 -19.85
N THR A 492 10.36 -31.95 -21.03
CA THR A 492 10.80 -32.82 -22.15
C THR A 492 11.57 -32.06 -23.26
N ASP A 493 11.88 -30.78 -23.06
CA ASP A 493 12.62 -29.97 -24.03
C ASP A 493 14.01 -30.57 -24.34
N LYS A 494 14.27 -30.84 -25.62
CA LYS A 494 15.52 -31.44 -26.11
C LYS A 494 16.77 -30.62 -25.71
N LYS A 495 16.70 -29.28 -25.64
CA LYS A 495 17.83 -28.44 -25.22
C LYS A 495 18.15 -28.64 -23.73
N ILE A 496 17.12 -28.72 -22.90
CA ILE A 496 17.26 -28.94 -21.45
C ILE A 496 17.71 -30.36 -21.16
N ILE A 497 17.20 -31.35 -21.89
CA ILE A 497 17.68 -32.74 -21.83
C ILE A 497 19.16 -32.80 -22.21
N ARG A 498 19.56 -32.12 -23.29
CA ARG A 498 20.96 -32.09 -23.76
C ARG A 498 21.87 -31.37 -22.77
N ALA A 499 21.43 -30.26 -22.17
CA ALA A 499 22.17 -29.59 -21.10
C ALA A 499 22.33 -30.47 -19.86
N ARG A 500 21.29 -31.23 -19.47
CA ARG A 500 21.38 -32.23 -18.38
C ARG A 500 22.32 -33.37 -18.71
N GLN A 501 22.29 -33.85 -19.95
CA GLN A 501 23.22 -34.86 -20.44
C GLN A 501 24.65 -34.34 -20.43
N ASN A 502 24.88 -33.10 -20.87
CA ASN A 502 26.19 -32.45 -20.83
C ASN A 502 26.69 -32.25 -19.40
N ILE A 503 25.83 -31.87 -18.44
CA ILE A 503 26.19 -31.76 -17.02
C ILE A 503 26.49 -33.14 -16.42
N LYS A 504 25.72 -34.18 -16.78
CA LYS A 504 25.98 -35.56 -16.36
C LYS A 504 27.25 -36.14 -16.98
N ALA A 505 27.57 -35.76 -18.21
CA ALA A 505 28.73 -36.21 -18.96
C ALA A 505 29.96 -35.32 -18.73
N ALA A 506 29.80 -34.18 -18.05
CA ALA A 506 30.91 -33.33 -17.67
C ALA A 506 31.84 -34.15 -16.76
N PRO A 507 33.12 -34.32 -17.14
CA PRO A 507 34.05 -35.08 -16.32
C PRO A 507 34.20 -34.36 -14.98
N ALA A 508 33.73 -34.99 -13.92
CA ALA A 508 34.06 -34.56 -12.58
C ALA A 508 35.52 -34.97 -12.35
N GLU A 509 36.45 -34.02 -12.49
CA GLU A 509 37.81 -34.22 -11.99
C GLU A 509 37.70 -34.69 -10.54
N GLU A 510 38.28 -35.84 -10.21
CA GLU A 510 38.15 -36.50 -8.91
C GLU A 510 38.52 -35.53 -7.76
N TYR A 511 39.55 -34.72 -8.00
CA TYR A 511 40.03 -33.64 -7.15
C TYR A 511 38.95 -32.61 -6.76
N ASN A 512 38.00 -32.37 -7.67
CA ASN A 512 36.97 -31.34 -7.53
C ASN A 512 35.65 -31.86 -6.97
N THR A 513 35.53 -33.16 -6.73
CA THR A 513 34.34 -33.77 -6.12
C THR A 513 34.12 -33.25 -4.69
N LEU A 514 32.85 -33.16 -4.27
CA LEU A 514 32.51 -32.76 -2.90
C LEU A 514 33.14 -33.70 -1.86
N GLY A 515 33.24 -35.00 -2.16
CA GLY A 515 33.86 -36.00 -1.30
C GLY A 515 35.34 -35.74 -1.04
N CYS A 516 36.15 -35.58 -2.11
CA CYS A 516 37.58 -35.29 -1.98
C CYS A 516 37.86 -33.92 -1.37
N LYS A 517 37.05 -32.90 -1.70
CA LYS A 517 37.12 -31.57 -1.05
C LYS A 517 36.84 -31.65 0.44
N THR A 518 35.83 -32.41 0.86
CA THR A 518 35.50 -32.64 2.27
C THR A 518 36.67 -33.33 2.97
N GLN A 519 37.23 -34.39 2.39
CA GLN A 519 38.32 -35.15 3.00
C GLN A 519 39.61 -34.34 3.15
N ARG A 520 39.96 -33.51 2.15
CA ARG A 520 41.10 -32.59 2.26
C ARG A 520 40.89 -31.52 3.30
N ALA A 521 39.72 -30.90 3.32
CA ALA A 521 39.40 -29.87 4.30
C ALA A 521 39.38 -30.45 5.72
N LEU A 522 38.87 -31.67 5.91
CA LEU A 522 38.95 -32.39 7.18
C LEU A 522 40.40 -32.69 7.58
N LYS A 523 41.25 -33.14 6.65
CA LYS A 523 42.67 -33.37 6.93
C LYS A 523 43.33 -32.10 7.44
N VAL A 524 43.15 -30.98 6.75
CA VAL A 524 43.68 -29.67 7.18
C VAL A 524 43.11 -29.26 8.54
N LEU A 525 41.81 -29.43 8.77
CA LEU A 525 41.17 -29.09 10.04
C LEU A 525 41.69 -29.90 11.23
N LEU A 526 42.06 -31.17 11.01
CA LEU A 526 42.54 -32.06 12.06
C LEU A 526 44.05 -31.96 12.33
N THR A 527 44.86 -31.56 11.34
CA THR A 527 46.33 -31.59 11.45
C THR A 527 46.99 -30.22 11.52
N ASP A 528 46.37 -29.18 10.97
CA ASP A 528 46.99 -27.87 10.80
C ASP A 528 46.67 -26.94 11.98
N GLN A 529 47.65 -26.14 12.41
CA GLN A 529 47.50 -25.12 13.46
C GLN A 529 47.42 -23.70 12.89
N ASN A 530 47.62 -23.54 11.58
CA ASN A 530 47.57 -22.24 10.92
C ASN A 530 46.12 -21.79 10.70
N ILE A 531 45.75 -20.69 11.36
CA ILE A 531 44.42 -20.06 11.30
C ILE A 531 43.95 -19.82 9.86
N ARG A 532 44.84 -19.45 8.92
CA ARG A 532 44.47 -19.19 7.51
C ARG A 532 44.04 -20.49 6.80
N ASN A 533 44.75 -21.57 7.06
CA ASN A 533 44.46 -22.87 6.46
C ASN A 533 43.19 -23.47 7.07
N ILE A 534 43.01 -23.33 8.39
CA ILE A 534 41.78 -23.71 9.11
C ILE A 534 40.58 -22.94 8.55
N LEU A 535 40.71 -21.62 8.33
CA LEU A 535 39.63 -20.81 7.77
C LEU A 535 39.22 -21.28 6.37
N THR A 536 40.20 -21.54 5.51
CA THR A 536 39.97 -22.05 4.14
C THR A 536 39.32 -23.45 4.16
N ALA A 537 39.73 -24.30 5.10
CA ALA A 537 39.12 -25.60 5.33
C ALA A 537 37.66 -25.46 5.79
N LEU A 538 37.36 -24.60 6.76
CA LEU A 538 36.00 -24.36 7.25
C LEU A 538 35.09 -23.78 6.16
N GLN A 539 35.59 -22.87 5.32
CA GLN A 539 34.84 -22.37 4.15
C GLN A 539 34.46 -23.51 3.19
N THR A 540 35.42 -24.39 2.90
CA THR A 540 35.21 -25.56 2.03
C THR A 540 34.21 -26.53 2.65
N LEU A 541 34.33 -26.82 3.95
CA LEU A 541 33.41 -27.70 4.68
C LEU A 541 32.01 -27.11 4.77
N LYS A 542 31.87 -25.80 4.97
CA LYS A 542 30.59 -25.10 4.98
C LYS A 542 29.84 -25.32 3.66
N VAL A 543 30.53 -25.21 2.53
CA VAL A 543 29.91 -25.44 1.21
C VAL A 543 29.57 -26.93 1.01
N CYS A 544 30.49 -27.84 1.35
CA CYS A 544 30.27 -29.27 1.15
C CYS A 544 29.11 -29.82 2.00
N THR A 545 29.04 -29.43 3.28
CA THR A 545 27.96 -29.82 4.21
C THR A 545 26.62 -29.18 3.85
N GLN A 546 26.62 -28.00 3.22
CA GLN A 546 25.40 -27.36 2.72
C GLN A 546 24.78 -28.15 1.55
N LEU A 547 25.61 -28.78 0.71
CA LEU A 547 25.18 -29.39 -0.54
C LEU A 547 24.97 -30.91 -0.46
N SER A 548 25.52 -31.61 0.55
CA SER A 548 25.47 -33.07 0.62
C SER A 548 25.35 -33.62 2.05
N ALA A 549 24.35 -34.47 2.27
CA ALA A 549 24.18 -35.23 3.51
C ALA A 549 25.35 -36.20 3.76
N VAL A 550 25.91 -36.80 2.71
CA VAL A 550 27.05 -37.73 2.83
C VAL A 550 28.30 -36.98 3.34
N CYS A 551 28.47 -35.71 2.97
CA CYS A 551 29.56 -34.88 3.50
C CYS A 551 29.34 -34.56 4.99
N CYS A 552 28.09 -34.38 5.43
CA CYS A 552 27.73 -34.24 6.85
C CYS A 552 28.05 -35.50 7.65
N GLU A 553 27.65 -36.68 7.15
CA GLU A 553 27.94 -37.98 7.78
C GLU A 553 29.47 -38.23 7.86
N ARG A 554 30.22 -37.90 6.81
CA ARG A 554 31.69 -38.02 6.81
C ARG A 554 32.36 -37.11 7.84
N LEU A 555 31.88 -35.87 8.00
CA LEU A 555 32.41 -34.93 9.00
C LEU A 555 32.13 -35.40 10.43
N GLN A 556 30.97 -36.02 10.66
CA GLN A 556 30.65 -36.69 11.93
C GLN A 556 31.62 -37.85 12.20
N GLN A 557 31.81 -38.75 11.22
CA GLN A 557 32.63 -39.95 11.38
C GLN A 557 34.14 -39.66 11.54
N SER A 558 34.62 -38.55 10.99
CA SER A 558 36.04 -38.19 11.01
C SER A 558 36.50 -37.46 12.27
N GLY A 559 35.65 -37.32 13.29
CA GLY A 559 35.95 -36.52 14.48
C GLY A 559 36.04 -35.00 14.24
N GLY A 560 35.61 -34.53 13.06
CA GLY A 560 35.69 -33.11 12.70
C GLY A 560 34.78 -32.23 13.56
N LEU A 561 33.66 -32.79 14.04
CA LEU A 561 32.72 -32.10 14.92
C LEU A 561 33.37 -31.67 16.25
N ALA A 562 34.11 -32.56 16.90
CA ALA A 562 34.81 -32.25 18.17
C ALA A 562 35.82 -31.11 18.00
N VAL A 563 36.55 -31.08 16.88
CA VAL A 563 37.50 -30.00 16.58
C VAL A 563 36.77 -28.69 16.30
N ILE A 564 35.63 -28.70 15.60
CA ILE A 564 34.81 -27.51 15.38
C ILE A 564 34.31 -26.94 16.72
N ILE A 565 33.82 -27.80 17.63
CA ILE A 565 33.38 -27.36 18.96
C ILE A 565 34.55 -26.83 19.79
N HIS A 566 35.73 -27.46 19.71
CA HIS A 566 36.95 -26.95 20.36
C HIS A 566 37.37 -25.58 19.80
N LEU A 567 37.33 -25.40 18.48
CA LEU A 567 37.63 -24.11 17.84
C LEU A 567 36.65 -23.02 18.28
N LEU A 568 35.35 -23.33 18.37
CA LEU A 568 34.34 -22.39 18.87
C LEU A 568 34.63 -21.93 20.30
N ARG A 569 35.12 -22.84 21.16
CA ARG A 569 35.50 -22.53 22.54
C ARG A 569 36.75 -21.65 22.63
N SER A 570 37.74 -21.90 21.79
CA SER A 570 39.04 -21.22 21.82
C SER A 570 39.05 -19.89 21.06
N CYS A 571 37.97 -19.56 20.35
CA CYS A 571 37.91 -18.35 19.54
C CYS A 571 37.57 -17.08 20.34
N ASN A 572 38.24 -15.98 20.02
CA ASN A 572 38.01 -14.67 20.60
C ASN A 572 37.22 -13.74 19.64
N ARG A 573 37.14 -12.44 19.97
CA ARG A 573 36.37 -11.44 19.21
C ARG A 573 37.14 -10.79 18.05
N SER A 574 38.35 -11.23 17.73
CA SER A 574 39.11 -10.70 16.57
C SER A 574 38.44 -11.07 15.24
N VAL A 575 38.65 -10.26 14.20
CA VAL A 575 38.02 -10.46 12.88
C VAL A 575 38.24 -11.87 12.31
N PRO A 576 39.47 -12.45 12.33
CA PRO A 576 39.68 -13.81 11.82
C PRO A 576 38.94 -14.88 12.63
N HIS A 577 38.87 -14.71 13.95
CA HIS A 577 38.15 -15.63 14.84
C HIS A 577 36.63 -15.53 14.69
N GLN A 578 36.09 -14.34 14.42
CA GLN A 578 34.68 -14.16 14.10
C GLN A 578 34.28 -14.90 12.81
N GLU A 579 35.15 -14.91 11.80
CA GLU A 579 34.91 -15.67 10.57
C GLU A 579 34.93 -17.18 10.82
N ILE A 580 35.87 -17.67 11.64
CA ILE A 580 35.88 -19.07 12.09
C ILE A 580 34.56 -19.43 12.77
N ILE A 581 34.11 -18.60 13.73
CA ILE A 581 32.84 -18.83 14.43
C ILE A 581 31.65 -18.84 13.46
N LYS A 582 31.65 -17.94 12.48
CA LYS A 582 30.60 -17.85 11.46
C LYS A 582 30.51 -19.11 10.61
N PHE A 583 31.63 -19.63 10.11
CA PHE A 583 31.64 -20.85 9.29
C PHE A 583 31.38 -22.09 10.12
N SER A 584 31.92 -22.17 11.34
CA SER A 584 31.66 -23.27 12.27
C SER A 584 30.17 -23.37 12.64
N THR A 585 29.51 -22.25 12.95
CA THR A 585 28.06 -22.23 13.22
C THR A 585 27.22 -22.58 11.99
N ASP A 586 27.65 -22.22 10.78
CA ASP A 586 27.00 -22.67 9.54
C ASP A 586 27.11 -24.19 9.34
N ILE A 587 28.27 -24.78 9.64
CA ILE A 587 28.47 -26.23 9.56
C ILE A 587 27.57 -26.95 10.57
N LEU A 588 27.50 -26.49 11.82
CA LEU A 588 26.61 -27.07 12.83
C LEU A 588 25.14 -27.03 12.38
N LEU A 589 24.69 -25.91 11.82
CA LEU A 589 23.33 -25.81 11.25
C LEU A 589 23.12 -26.78 10.09
N ASN A 590 24.10 -26.94 9.21
CA ASN A 590 24.01 -27.88 8.10
C ASN A 590 23.91 -29.33 8.59
N LEU A 591 24.61 -29.69 9.68
CA LEU A 591 24.49 -31.00 10.32
C LEU A 591 23.09 -31.19 10.93
N CYS A 592 22.54 -30.17 11.59
CA CYS A 592 21.20 -30.26 12.19
C CYS A 592 20.05 -30.34 11.17
N LYS A 593 20.29 -30.07 9.88
CA LYS A 593 19.29 -30.23 8.81
C LYS A 593 18.95 -31.70 8.53
N TYR A 594 19.83 -32.64 8.86
CA TYR A 594 19.65 -34.05 8.56
C TYR A 594 19.42 -34.86 9.83
N LYS A 595 18.36 -35.69 9.84
CA LYS A 595 17.96 -36.49 11.00
C LYS A 595 19.08 -37.40 11.53
N LYS A 596 19.98 -37.88 10.67
CA LYS A 596 21.07 -38.78 11.07
C LYS A 596 22.22 -38.08 11.82
N THR A 597 22.40 -36.77 11.61
CA THR A 597 23.56 -36.02 12.12
C THR A 597 23.18 -35.03 13.22
N VAL A 598 21.88 -34.75 13.43
CA VAL A 598 21.40 -33.81 14.46
C VAL A 598 21.73 -34.26 15.88
N ASP A 599 21.60 -35.57 16.15
CA ASP A 599 21.88 -36.13 17.48
C ASP A 599 23.36 -36.05 17.83
N SER A 600 24.24 -36.13 16.82
CA SER A 600 25.67 -35.98 17.02
C SER A 600 26.04 -34.58 17.50
N VAL A 601 25.39 -33.53 16.99
CA VAL A 601 25.62 -32.15 17.44
C VAL A 601 25.08 -31.95 18.87
N TRP A 602 23.94 -32.56 19.18
CA TRP A 602 23.35 -32.52 20.52
C TRP A 602 24.22 -33.23 21.57
N SER A 603 24.70 -34.44 21.25
CA SER A 603 25.44 -35.29 22.17
C SER A 603 26.92 -34.95 22.29
N GLU A 604 27.46 -34.10 21.41
CA GLU A 604 28.87 -33.67 21.48
C GLU A 604 29.16 -32.89 22.77
N LYS A 605 30.25 -33.23 23.46
CA LYS A 605 30.54 -32.73 24.81
C LYS A 605 30.71 -31.21 24.80
N GLY A 606 29.87 -30.51 25.57
CA GLY A 606 29.93 -29.06 25.75
C GLY A 606 29.33 -28.24 24.60
N SER A 607 28.71 -28.88 23.60
CA SER A 607 28.09 -28.20 22.46
C SER A 607 27.01 -27.20 22.91
N LEU A 608 26.09 -27.60 23.78
CA LEU A 608 24.99 -26.77 24.28
C LEU A 608 25.48 -25.55 25.05
N ILE A 609 26.51 -25.73 25.89
CA ILE A 609 27.11 -24.65 26.69
C ILE A 609 27.77 -23.63 25.76
N ILE A 610 28.57 -24.10 24.80
CA ILE A 610 29.27 -23.22 23.85
C ILE A 610 28.28 -22.47 22.96
N ILE A 611 27.21 -23.11 22.47
CA ILE A 611 26.19 -22.43 21.66
C ILE A 611 25.48 -21.34 22.49
N LEU A 612 25.21 -21.60 23.76
CA LEU A 612 24.60 -20.64 24.69
C LEU A 612 25.55 -19.48 25.01
N ASP A 613 26.84 -19.75 25.23
CA ASP A 613 27.87 -18.74 25.43
C ASP A 613 28.04 -17.82 24.20
N LEU A 614 28.01 -18.40 23.00
CA LEU A 614 28.05 -17.63 21.75
C LEU A 614 26.82 -16.72 21.62
N MET A 615 25.63 -17.18 22.02
CA MET A 615 24.46 -16.31 22.09
C MET A 615 24.67 -15.16 23.06
N ASN A 616 25.26 -15.41 24.23
CA ASN A 616 25.52 -14.36 25.21
C ASN A 616 26.57 -13.34 24.71
N ILE A 617 27.63 -13.81 24.05
CA ILE A 617 28.71 -12.97 23.53
C ILE A 617 28.26 -12.11 22.34
N TYR A 618 27.50 -12.70 21.40
CA TYR A 618 27.15 -12.08 20.12
C TYR A 618 25.74 -11.46 20.08
N ARG A 619 25.07 -11.33 21.24
CA ARG A 619 23.73 -10.71 21.37
C ARG A 619 23.64 -9.24 20.90
N GLU A 620 24.75 -8.52 20.82
CA GLU A 620 24.79 -7.10 20.43
C GLU A 620 25.48 -6.87 19.09
N LYS A 621 26.79 -7.20 19.02
CA LYS A 621 27.63 -7.03 17.84
C LYS A 621 27.90 -8.42 17.27
N GLY A 622 27.12 -8.84 16.28
CA GLY A 622 27.23 -10.17 15.65
C GLY A 622 25.91 -10.92 15.45
N LEU A 623 24.85 -10.19 15.06
CA LEU A 623 23.49 -10.74 14.88
C LEU A 623 23.43 -12.02 14.03
N PRO A 624 24.23 -12.19 12.94
CA PRO A 624 24.22 -13.43 12.17
C PRO A 624 24.71 -14.67 12.93
N ILE A 625 25.56 -14.52 13.95
CA ILE A 625 26.01 -15.65 14.79
C ILE A 625 24.91 -15.97 15.82
N PHE A 626 24.37 -14.92 16.45
CA PHE A 626 23.28 -15.05 17.41
C PHE A 626 22.06 -15.77 16.82
N THR A 627 21.61 -15.38 15.62
CA THR A 627 20.45 -16.00 14.96
C THR A 627 20.67 -17.44 14.56
N LYS A 628 21.91 -17.82 14.23
CA LYS A 628 22.26 -19.22 13.94
C LYS A 628 22.20 -20.08 15.20
N CYS A 629 22.73 -19.59 16.31
CA CYS A 629 22.67 -20.28 17.59
C CYS A 629 21.23 -20.42 18.12
N THR A 630 20.38 -19.40 17.97
CA THR A 630 18.95 -19.51 18.31
C THR A 630 18.23 -20.53 17.43
N THR A 631 18.58 -20.59 16.15
CA THR A 631 18.03 -21.58 15.21
C THR A 631 18.43 -23.01 15.60
N LEU A 632 19.67 -23.22 16.07
CA LEU A 632 20.10 -24.53 16.57
C LEU A 632 19.24 -24.99 17.76
N PHE A 633 19.03 -24.13 18.77
CA PHE A 633 18.14 -24.46 19.88
C PHE A 633 16.69 -24.68 19.44
N TRP A 634 16.20 -23.89 18.48
CA TRP A 634 14.86 -24.10 17.93
C TRP A 634 14.71 -25.46 17.23
N ILE A 635 15.75 -25.92 16.53
CA ILE A 635 15.78 -27.26 15.92
C ILE A 635 15.80 -28.35 17.01
N PHE A 636 16.60 -28.19 18.06
CA PHE A 636 16.63 -29.16 19.17
C PHE A 636 15.28 -29.25 19.90
N CYS A 637 14.59 -28.12 20.08
CA CYS A 637 13.27 -28.07 20.71
C CYS A 637 12.14 -28.67 19.86
N GLN A 638 12.38 -29.04 18.59
CA GLN A 638 11.40 -29.80 17.80
C GLN A 638 11.26 -31.24 18.28
N ASP A 639 12.27 -31.75 19.00
CA ASP A 639 12.25 -33.06 19.64
C ASP A 639 11.69 -32.92 21.07
N PRO A 640 10.56 -33.57 21.41
CA PRO A 640 9.92 -33.43 22.71
C PRO A 640 10.83 -33.82 23.89
N GLU A 641 11.70 -34.82 23.73
CA GLU A 641 12.57 -35.29 24.81
C GLU A 641 13.68 -34.26 25.10
N LYS A 642 14.30 -33.72 24.04
CA LYS A 642 15.32 -32.67 24.15
C LYS A 642 14.73 -31.38 24.70
N ALA A 643 13.49 -31.04 24.32
CA ALA A 643 12.78 -29.89 24.86
C ALA A 643 12.53 -30.02 26.37
N GLU A 644 12.12 -31.20 26.85
CA GLU A 644 11.96 -31.45 28.29
C GLU A 644 13.29 -31.41 29.05
N MET A 645 14.39 -31.91 28.45
CA MET A 645 15.73 -31.78 29.04
C MET A 645 16.16 -30.31 29.20
N LEU A 646 15.91 -29.46 28.20
CA LEU A 646 16.20 -28.03 28.28
C LEU A 646 15.30 -27.31 29.30
N LYS A 647 14.04 -27.71 29.44
CA LYS A 647 13.13 -27.15 30.45
C LYS A 647 13.54 -27.47 31.89
N LYS A 648 14.21 -28.61 32.11
CA LYS A 648 14.75 -28.97 33.42
C LYS A 648 16.02 -28.20 33.77
N ASN A 649 16.67 -27.56 32.80
CA ASN A 649 17.87 -26.75 33.02
C ASN A 649 17.47 -25.29 33.35
N SER A 650 17.48 -24.97 34.65
CA SER A 650 17.12 -23.63 35.16
C SER A 650 18.02 -22.51 34.62
N GLU A 651 19.32 -22.77 34.49
CA GLU A 651 20.29 -21.80 33.98
C GLU A 651 20.00 -21.43 32.51
N PHE A 652 19.67 -22.42 31.69
CA PHE A 652 19.28 -22.21 30.30
C PHE A 652 18.00 -21.37 30.19
N ILE A 653 16.96 -21.69 30.98
CA ILE A 653 15.69 -20.94 30.97
C ILE A 653 15.92 -19.48 31.36
N ASP A 654 16.69 -19.22 32.41
CA ASP A 654 16.92 -17.86 32.89
C ASP A 654 17.69 -17.03 31.87
N GLN A 655 18.68 -17.62 31.19
CA GLN A 655 19.40 -16.96 30.12
C GLN A 655 18.50 -16.67 28.91
N VAL A 656 17.65 -17.62 28.49
CA VAL A 656 16.69 -17.42 27.39
C VAL A 656 15.67 -16.32 27.71
N LYS A 657 15.13 -16.30 28.94
CA LYS A 657 14.23 -15.22 29.40
C LYS A 657 14.92 -13.85 29.36
N ARG A 658 16.19 -13.77 29.78
CA ARG A 658 16.99 -12.54 29.70
C ARG A 658 17.16 -12.09 28.23
N PHE A 659 17.46 -13.00 27.31
CA PHE A 659 17.56 -12.67 25.89
C PHE A 659 16.23 -12.21 25.31
N TYR A 660 15.13 -12.87 25.64
CA TYR A 660 13.78 -12.48 25.21
C TYR A 660 13.43 -11.06 25.64
N ASN A 661 13.63 -10.74 26.92
CA ASN A 661 13.34 -9.41 27.46
C ASN A 661 14.21 -8.32 26.83
N LEU A 662 15.50 -8.61 26.58
CA LEU A 662 16.43 -7.68 25.94
C LEU A 662 16.04 -7.41 24.48
N LEU A 663 15.69 -8.46 23.72
CA LEU A 663 15.23 -8.34 22.33
C LEU A 663 13.88 -7.64 22.23
N LEU A 664 12.95 -7.92 23.15
CA LEU A 664 11.66 -7.24 23.23
C LEU A 664 11.86 -5.73 23.45
N LYS A 665 12.73 -5.35 24.40
CA LYS A 665 13.08 -3.95 24.64
C LYS A 665 13.69 -3.28 23.42
N ARG A 666 14.57 -3.97 22.69
CA ARG A 666 15.16 -3.45 21.43
C ARG A 666 14.14 -3.31 20.32
N LYS A 667 13.27 -4.30 20.14
CA LYS A 667 12.17 -4.25 19.16
C LYS A 667 11.31 -3.02 19.42
N LEU A 668 10.95 -2.74 20.67
CA LEU A 668 10.18 -1.55 21.04
C LEU A 668 10.96 -0.25 20.73
N ILE A 669 12.27 -0.20 20.96
CA ILE A 669 13.11 0.97 20.65
C ILE A 669 13.29 1.16 19.12
N GLU A 670 13.51 0.09 18.36
CA GLU A 670 13.62 0.14 16.90
C GLU A 670 12.28 0.44 16.24
N GLU A 671 11.18 -0.11 16.74
CA GLU A 671 9.83 0.29 16.32
C GLU A 671 9.62 1.78 16.60
N LYS A 672 10.01 2.28 17.79
CA LYS A 672 9.97 3.72 18.09
C LYS A 672 10.85 4.55 17.14
N LYS A 673 12.07 4.12 16.82
CA LYS A 673 12.97 4.80 15.86
C LYS A 673 12.47 4.72 14.42
N ARG A 674 11.91 3.58 14.02
CA ARG A 674 11.33 3.37 12.69
C ARG A 674 10.04 4.18 12.55
N LEU A 675 9.24 4.32 13.60
CA LEU A 675 8.11 5.24 13.67
C LEU A 675 8.57 6.71 13.66
N GLN A 676 9.73 7.03 14.23
CA GLN A 676 10.35 8.36 14.09
C GLN A 676 10.84 8.63 12.66
N GLN A 677 11.49 7.67 11.99
CA GLN A 677 11.96 7.80 10.61
C GLN A 677 10.83 7.76 9.57
N GLN A 678 9.80 6.94 9.79
CA GLN A 678 8.56 6.92 9.00
C GLN A 678 7.63 8.10 9.30
N ALA A 679 7.96 8.93 10.31
CA ALA A 679 7.32 10.22 10.52
C ALA A 679 8.09 11.38 9.88
N VAL A 680 9.24 11.11 9.24
CA VAL A 680 10.06 12.08 8.50
C VAL A 680 10.02 11.82 6.97
N LEU A 681 9.46 10.67 6.54
CA LEU A 681 9.10 10.33 5.15
C LEU A 681 7.57 10.26 5.05
#